data_AF-A0A4P7LP36-F1
#
_entry.id   AF-A0A4P7LP36-F1
#
_cell.length_a   1.000
_cell.length_b   1.000
_cell.length_c   1.000
_cell.angle_alpha   90.00
_cell.angle_beta   90.00
_cell.angle_gamma   90.00
#
_symmetry.space_group_name_H-M   'P 1'
#
loop_
_entity.id
_entity.type
_entity.pdbx_description
1 polymer ?
#
loop_
_entity_poly.entity_id
_entity_poly.type
_entity_poly.pdbx_seq_one_letter_code
_entity_poly.pdbx_strand_id
1 'polypeptide(L)'
;MPAMDPGLWELLDAGPGDDEIAAILRLGQPGLVPEGARVVAQFGEVVTVRMLRGAIPQVRESAECASMKAAGAPLGPDIELESGEVVEVSKPDSPHDERRPAGLQATGRGVVIGVVDWGFDFAHPDFRNDDGSSRILAIWDQRGPSQPDSPQPYGYGHVHDREAIDRALAAEDPYAALGYHPGDVDTGCGTHGTHVASIAGGKGRAHGPIGIAPGAEFIFVHLANWGGKHLKLGNSVTLLEACDFIAKIAADLPNSAYLDSENNERGQADYLQGGRPWVINLSMGRHGEQHDGTTLVEQGLDALLRAAPGRAISQSAGNYFHRCVHASSHLRPGERHTMIWQLAEADVTPNELEIWYSWRDSLEVEVRSPDGLISARAGLGERVSLKEGEREVGRLYHRAREPNTLDNHVAIFLYTTAPPGDWELTLIGRDVIDGRFNAWIERDAACPSCQSRFLNDDPSSTTGTICNGMRTIAVGAYNAHEPEEPLAIFSSSGPTRDGRVKPDLCAPGVAILAARSASRDPTVERSLLVRMSGTSMAAPHVAGTIALMFEVAPRRLRIEETHNLLLVNTRKVSTEHAERVGSGYLDIEAAVEAARNVSNIGGGSRPAATEEEFSTESESETTDRSHPLCPECAARQAHAPVEHASIGPVLLSGEDESDEGVQPEFGAAVSDDDETLAVPAEMPAPRYVHRADLAISDDRTRWSPAIVLAEALGEAEIPTSEALFEGSLTGQTRDRFEMIGAPGKQLTDEPQPGDVLCRRGEGGLSHAALIAGVDYWPREQVEFAGLIPESNRPGIYVQVVEGGLFPHASADRFARLLTDAEGRVPPDQMLLRPLRERPVGGSARTDHEYKRWVQQSLNQVLGTQFVVDSILGPQTVGAIRLFQQRRGLVVDGIVGPITERALIDAGAPLPPAPPAPMPAASSSVEISQDFPMGPPIGPDSTAVRGFMQIKHAVGIRGENLPRDVYLIQILLNVYRYRNQMKEIAEDGKVGPETISAIREFQRTTKWVDGRVDPRGRTFRALEDFARPFLIEAMSIITLGISGSYRSAISDSESAGETYVSEQPLLQMYSFRQGGRANA
;
A
#
# COMPACT_ATOMS: atom_id res chain seq x y z
N MET A 1 16.52 -8.14 -26.70
CA MET A 1 17.40 -7.71 -25.59
C MET A 1 16.52 -7.26 -24.44
N PRO A 2 16.99 -7.33 -23.18
CA PRO A 2 16.33 -6.66 -22.06
C PRO A 2 16.20 -5.17 -22.36
N ALA A 3 15.06 -4.56 -22.01
CA ALA A 3 14.88 -3.14 -22.27
C ALA A 3 15.84 -2.31 -21.40
N MET A 4 16.67 -1.48 -22.06
CA MET A 4 17.59 -0.55 -21.40
C MET A 4 16.83 0.71 -20.95
N ASP A 5 17.27 1.26 -19.82
CA ASP A 5 16.70 2.45 -19.22
C ASP A 5 16.99 3.73 -20.06
N PRO A 6 16.05 4.68 -20.20
CA PRO A 6 16.28 5.91 -20.96
C PRO A 6 17.46 6.74 -20.44
N GLY A 7 17.60 6.87 -19.10
CA GLY A 7 18.72 7.57 -18.48
C GLY A 7 20.06 6.87 -18.72
N LEU A 8 20.09 5.54 -18.89
CA LEU A 8 21.30 4.82 -19.30
C LEU A 8 21.69 5.08 -20.76
N TRP A 9 20.73 5.30 -21.66
CA TRP A 9 21.03 5.71 -23.04
C TRP A 9 21.61 7.13 -23.10
N GLU A 10 20.99 8.09 -22.40
CA GLU A 10 21.54 9.44 -22.28
C GLU A 10 22.95 9.41 -21.66
N LEU A 11 23.16 8.59 -20.62
CA LEU A 11 24.46 8.43 -20.00
C LEU A 11 25.49 7.76 -20.92
N LEU A 12 25.10 6.81 -21.77
CA LEU A 12 25.99 6.19 -22.75
C LEU A 12 26.43 7.18 -23.84
N ASP A 13 25.50 8.01 -24.33
CA ASP A 13 25.76 8.97 -25.41
C ASP A 13 26.47 10.27 -24.92
N ALA A 14 26.48 10.55 -23.61
CA ALA A 14 26.98 11.81 -23.04
C ALA A 14 28.51 11.95 -22.91
N GLY A 15 29.30 10.88 -23.12
CA GLY A 15 30.75 10.93 -22.88
C GLY A 15 31.53 9.73 -23.43
N PRO A 16 32.87 9.72 -23.29
CA PRO A 16 33.70 8.62 -23.75
C PRO A 16 33.48 7.34 -22.92
N GLY A 17 33.71 6.19 -23.56
CA GLY A 17 33.38 4.88 -23.01
C GLY A 17 34.29 4.38 -21.87
N ASP A 18 35.44 5.02 -21.68
CA ASP A 18 36.43 4.73 -20.63
C ASP A 18 36.26 5.59 -19.35
N ASP A 19 35.26 6.47 -19.29
CA ASP A 19 34.85 7.13 -18.05
C ASP A 19 34.32 6.11 -17.02
N GLU A 20 34.77 6.19 -15.76
CA GLU A 20 34.07 5.52 -14.66
C GLU A 20 32.79 6.30 -14.32
N ILE A 21 31.65 5.60 -14.30
CA ILE A 21 30.32 6.11 -13.97
C ILE A 21 29.74 5.38 -12.77
N ALA A 22 28.71 5.98 -12.15
CA ALA A 22 27.92 5.38 -11.10
C ALA A 22 26.52 4.98 -11.60
N ALA A 23 26.00 3.85 -11.11
CA ALA A 23 24.67 3.34 -11.42
C ALA A 23 24.08 2.57 -10.23
N ILE A 24 22.78 2.29 -10.28
CA ILE A 24 22.07 1.42 -9.34
C ILE A 24 21.61 0.17 -10.08
N LEU A 25 21.90 -1.01 -9.55
CA LEU A 25 21.44 -2.28 -10.09
C LEU A 25 20.54 -2.99 -9.07
N ARG A 26 19.57 -3.77 -9.56
CA ARG A 26 19.02 -4.92 -8.83
C ARG A 26 19.65 -6.17 -9.41
N LEU A 27 20.37 -6.92 -8.59
CA LEU A 27 20.98 -8.18 -8.98
C LEU A 27 19.90 -9.22 -9.33
N GLY A 28 20.16 -10.05 -10.34
CA GLY A 28 19.29 -11.16 -10.72
C GLY A 28 19.39 -12.36 -9.77
N GLN A 29 20.47 -12.44 -8.99
CA GLN A 29 20.66 -13.39 -7.91
C GLN A 29 21.45 -12.71 -6.77
N PRO A 30 21.12 -12.97 -5.48
CA PRO A 30 21.86 -12.40 -4.36
C PRO A 30 23.37 -12.67 -4.43
N GLY A 31 24.18 -11.61 -4.37
CA GLY A 31 25.64 -11.68 -4.31
C GLY A 31 26.36 -11.97 -5.64
N LEU A 32 25.64 -12.26 -6.73
CA LEU A 32 26.23 -12.47 -8.05
C LEU A 32 26.22 -11.16 -8.85
N VAL A 33 27.40 -10.55 -9.03
CA VAL A 33 27.58 -9.24 -9.66
C VAL A 33 27.98 -9.40 -11.14
N PRO A 34 27.37 -8.65 -12.08
CA PRO A 34 27.79 -8.66 -13.49
C PRO A 34 29.27 -8.31 -13.70
N GLU A 35 29.91 -8.96 -14.68
CA GLU A 35 31.26 -8.59 -15.11
C GLU A 35 31.29 -7.13 -15.61
N GLY A 36 32.31 -6.37 -15.19
CA GLY A 36 32.45 -4.95 -15.51
C GLY A 36 31.79 -3.99 -14.50
N ALA A 37 31.02 -4.49 -13.53
CA ALA A 37 30.45 -3.70 -12.43
C ALA A 37 31.15 -4.00 -11.08
N ARG A 38 31.50 -2.96 -10.34
CA ARG A 38 32.09 -3.02 -8.99
C ARG A 38 31.11 -2.47 -7.96
N VAL A 39 30.62 -3.30 -7.04
CA VAL A 39 29.72 -2.87 -5.95
C VAL A 39 30.43 -1.89 -5.01
N VAL A 40 29.68 -0.89 -4.55
CA VAL A 40 30.10 0.09 -3.53
C VAL A 40 29.26 -0.05 -2.26
N ALA A 41 27.93 0.06 -2.36
CA ALA A 41 26.99 -0.21 -1.26
C ALA A 41 25.95 -1.26 -1.67
N GLN A 42 25.40 -1.99 -0.69
CA GLN A 42 24.47 -3.10 -0.92
C GLN A 42 23.30 -3.08 0.07
N PHE A 43 22.10 -3.20 -0.48
CA PHE A 43 20.80 -3.14 0.19
C PHE A 43 19.98 -4.37 -0.21
N GLY A 44 20.38 -5.54 0.32
CA GLY A 44 19.86 -6.82 -0.15
C GLY A 44 20.29 -7.11 -1.59
N GLU A 45 19.34 -7.10 -2.53
CA GLU A 45 19.59 -7.30 -3.97
C GLU A 45 19.85 -5.99 -4.73
N VAL A 46 19.55 -4.83 -4.14
CA VAL A 46 19.89 -3.52 -4.72
C VAL A 46 21.34 -3.18 -4.38
N VAL A 47 22.13 -2.78 -5.36
CA VAL A 47 23.52 -2.35 -5.18
C VAL A 47 23.77 -1.03 -5.89
N THR A 48 24.56 -0.15 -5.28
CA THR A 48 25.24 0.91 -6.03
C THR A 48 26.54 0.36 -6.58
N VAL A 49 26.91 0.76 -7.80
CA VAL A 49 28.13 0.29 -8.45
C VAL A 49 28.94 1.43 -9.04
N ARG A 50 30.17 1.10 -9.40
CA ARG A 50 30.96 1.81 -10.41
C ARG A 50 31.25 0.88 -11.59
N MET A 51 31.24 1.42 -12.80
CA MET A 51 31.56 0.70 -14.05
C MET A 51 32.12 1.67 -15.08
N LEU A 52 32.73 1.16 -16.16
CA LEU A 52 33.05 2.00 -17.32
C LEU A 52 31.76 2.33 -18.11
N ARG A 53 31.63 3.56 -18.62
CA ARG A 53 30.46 3.99 -19.42
C ARG A 53 30.18 3.05 -20.61
N GLY A 54 31.23 2.59 -21.28
CA GLY A 54 31.13 1.63 -22.39
C GLY A 54 30.67 0.23 -21.99
N ALA A 55 30.68 -0.11 -20.69
CA ALA A 55 30.19 -1.39 -20.17
C ALA A 55 28.67 -1.42 -19.94
N ILE A 56 27.97 -0.27 -20.01
CA ILE A 56 26.51 -0.18 -19.80
C ILE A 56 25.73 -1.27 -20.57
N PRO A 57 25.97 -1.53 -21.88
CA PRO A 57 25.22 -2.57 -22.59
C PRO A 57 25.52 -3.99 -22.08
N GLN A 58 26.80 -4.32 -21.87
CA GLN A 58 27.23 -5.63 -21.37
C GLN A 58 26.63 -5.93 -19.99
N VAL A 59 26.75 -4.98 -19.06
CA VAL A 59 26.22 -5.11 -17.70
C VAL A 59 24.69 -5.23 -17.73
N ARG A 60 24.01 -4.44 -18.58
CA ARG A 60 22.54 -4.48 -18.70
C ARG A 60 22.01 -5.80 -19.28
N GLU A 61 22.74 -6.41 -20.20
CA GLU A 61 22.34 -7.65 -20.90
C GLU A 61 22.68 -8.93 -20.13
N SER A 62 23.54 -8.84 -19.12
CA SER A 62 23.92 -9.95 -18.23
C SER A 62 22.73 -10.47 -17.42
N ALA A 63 22.67 -11.80 -17.21
CA ALA A 63 21.60 -12.46 -16.46
C ALA A 63 21.65 -12.12 -14.95
N GLU A 64 22.83 -11.73 -14.48
CA GLU A 64 23.13 -11.24 -13.14
C GLU A 64 22.54 -9.83 -12.89
N CYS A 65 22.04 -9.14 -13.94
CA CYS A 65 21.41 -7.82 -13.86
C CYS A 65 19.89 -7.89 -14.14
N ALA A 66 19.07 -8.04 -13.10
CA ALA A 66 17.61 -7.99 -13.26
C ALA A 66 17.12 -6.60 -13.69
N SER A 67 17.66 -5.54 -13.08
CA SER A 67 17.32 -4.15 -13.41
C SER A 67 18.53 -3.25 -13.22
N MET A 68 18.62 -2.16 -13.98
CA MET A 68 19.68 -1.17 -13.87
C MET A 68 19.16 0.21 -14.26
N LYS A 69 19.52 1.22 -13.48
CA LYS A 69 19.24 2.63 -13.75
C LYS A 69 20.51 3.47 -13.63
N ALA A 70 20.56 4.57 -14.39
CA ALA A 70 21.56 5.60 -14.19
C ALA A 70 21.43 6.20 -12.78
N ALA A 71 22.45 6.91 -12.32
CA ALA A 71 22.36 7.67 -11.06
C ALA A 71 21.30 8.80 -11.10
N GLY A 72 20.79 9.13 -12.29
CA GLY A 72 19.76 10.14 -12.55
C GLY A 72 20.30 11.57 -12.56
N ALA A 73 19.38 12.52 -12.68
CA ALA A 73 19.62 13.96 -12.52
C ALA A 73 20.10 14.31 -11.08
N PRO A 74 20.27 15.60 -10.73
CA PRO A 74 20.31 16.07 -9.34
C PRO A 74 19.02 15.74 -8.53
N LEU A 75 19.12 15.31 -7.25
CA LEU A 75 18.04 15.45 -6.24
C LEU A 75 18.21 16.82 -5.59
N GLY A 76 17.15 17.50 -5.15
CA GLY A 76 17.28 18.72 -4.34
C GLY A 76 16.27 18.77 -3.19
N PRO A 77 16.33 19.76 -2.29
CA PRO A 77 15.28 19.97 -1.29
C PRO A 77 13.98 20.27 -2.03
N ASP A 78 12.82 19.91 -1.49
CA ASP A 78 11.53 20.15 -2.17
C ASP A 78 11.41 21.62 -2.60
N ILE A 79 10.75 21.87 -3.75
CA ILE A 79 10.75 23.18 -4.42
C ILE A 79 10.54 24.30 -3.39
N GLU A 80 11.47 25.27 -3.38
CA GLU A 80 11.39 26.44 -2.51
C GLU A 80 10.06 27.15 -2.79
N LEU A 81 9.25 27.29 -1.75
CA LEU A 81 7.92 27.86 -1.85
C LEU A 81 8.02 29.31 -2.31
N GLU A 82 7.16 29.68 -3.26
CA GLU A 82 7.14 31.06 -3.75
C GLU A 82 6.68 32.01 -2.64
N SER A 83 7.06 33.29 -2.71
CA SER A 83 6.74 34.25 -1.64
C SER A 83 5.22 34.46 -1.42
N GLY A 84 4.38 34.08 -2.39
CA GLY A 84 2.91 34.02 -2.23
C GLY A 84 2.37 32.72 -1.59
N GLU A 85 3.19 31.66 -1.51
CA GLU A 85 2.89 30.38 -0.85
C GLU A 85 3.37 30.36 0.61
N VAL A 86 4.29 31.25 0.97
CA VAL A 86 4.80 31.43 2.34
C VAL A 86 3.81 32.28 3.14
N VAL A 87 3.07 31.65 4.04
CA VAL A 87 2.25 32.36 5.04
C VAL A 87 3.19 33.09 6.01
N GLU A 88 3.24 34.42 5.94
CA GLU A 88 3.98 35.23 6.91
C GLU A 88 3.29 35.20 8.28
N VAL A 89 3.82 34.37 9.20
CA VAL A 89 3.46 34.44 10.62
C VAL A 89 4.06 35.72 11.21
N SER A 90 3.20 36.71 11.40
CA SER A 90 3.54 38.09 11.81
C SER A 90 4.09 38.27 13.24
N LYS A 91 4.53 37.20 13.90
CA LYS A 91 5.10 37.23 15.26
C LYS A 91 6.38 36.39 15.34
N PRO A 92 7.45 36.88 15.98
CA PRO A 92 8.70 36.15 16.10
C PRO A 92 8.55 34.89 16.96
N ASP A 93 7.75 34.95 18.03
CA ASP A 93 7.45 33.81 18.91
C ASP A 93 5.93 33.54 18.93
N SER A 94 5.54 32.29 18.70
CA SER A 94 4.17 31.79 18.82
C SER A 94 4.15 30.61 19.81
N PRO A 95 3.11 30.43 20.64
CA PRO A 95 2.96 29.20 21.43
C PRO A 95 2.97 27.93 20.56
N HIS A 96 2.58 28.04 19.30
CA HIS A 96 2.60 26.96 18.31
C HIS A 96 4.01 26.64 17.77
N ASP A 97 5.05 27.40 18.14
CA ASP A 97 6.44 27.01 17.92
C ASP A 97 6.94 25.99 18.97
N GLU A 98 6.21 25.78 20.08
CA GLU A 98 6.53 24.74 21.07
C GLU A 98 6.27 23.35 20.48
N ARG A 99 7.32 22.73 19.94
CA ARG A 99 7.21 21.42 19.27
C ARG A 99 7.05 20.23 20.22
N ARG A 100 7.36 20.39 21.51
CA ARG A 100 7.41 19.30 22.50
C ARG A 100 6.33 19.47 23.56
N PRO A 101 5.51 18.45 23.84
CA PRO A 101 4.62 18.46 25.01
C PRO A 101 5.39 18.72 26.31
N ALA A 102 4.88 19.63 27.15
CA ALA A 102 5.59 20.14 28.32
C ALA A 102 5.95 19.06 29.38
N GLY A 103 5.24 17.92 29.40
CA GLY A 103 5.51 16.80 30.29
C GLY A 103 6.52 15.76 29.75
N LEU A 104 6.91 15.86 28.47
CA LEU A 104 7.61 14.79 27.77
C LEU A 104 9.06 14.61 28.26
N GLN A 105 9.31 13.53 29.01
CA GLN A 105 10.63 13.22 29.58
C GLN A 105 11.61 12.63 28.56
N ALA A 106 11.11 12.00 27.50
CA ALA A 106 11.93 11.41 26.44
C ALA A 106 12.72 12.49 25.71
N THR A 107 14.01 12.26 25.47
CA THR A 107 14.94 13.18 24.79
C THR A 107 15.54 12.63 23.49
N GLY A 108 15.39 11.33 23.21
CA GLY A 108 16.06 10.63 22.11
C GLY A 108 17.50 10.19 22.44
N ARG A 109 17.85 10.11 23.73
CA ARG A 109 19.18 9.71 24.19
C ARG A 109 19.54 8.31 23.69
N GLY A 110 20.79 8.13 23.26
CA GLY A 110 21.28 6.86 22.74
C GLY A 110 20.83 6.55 21.30
N VAL A 111 19.90 7.31 20.73
CA VAL A 111 19.50 7.21 19.32
C VAL A 111 20.39 8.12 18.46
N VAL A 112 20.56 7.76 17.20
CA VAL A 112 21.24 8.59 16.19
C VAL A 112 20.22 9.16 15.21
N ILE A 113 20.25 10.47 14.98
CA ILE A 113 19.51 11.11 13.89
C ILE A 113 20.47 11.30 12.72
N GLY A 114 20.25 10.52 11.67
CA GLY A 114 20.86 10.74 10.38
C GLY A 114 20.17 11.88 9.64
N VAL A 115 20.93 12.79 9.05
CA VAL A 115 20.39 13.83 8.16
C VAL A 115 21.20 13.81 6.88
N VAL A 116 20.53 13.57 5.76
CA VAL A 116 21.12 13.67 4.42
C VAL A 116 20.51 14.91 3.77
N ASP A 117 21.32 15.94 3.53
CA ASP A 117 20.83 17.26 3.11
C ASP A 117 21.99 18.15 2.58
N TRP A 118 21.80 19.47 2.49
CA TRP A 118 22.77 20.45 2.03
C TRP A 118 22.99 21.56 3.07
N GLY A 119 24.24 21.70 3.48
CA GLY A 119 24.70 22.73 4.41
C GLY A 119 24.26 22.48 5.86
N PHE A 120 25.25 22.32 6.74
CA PHE A 120 25.01 22.03 8.16
C PHE A 120 25.96 22.80 9.06
N ASP A 121 25.43 23.73 9.84
CA ASP A 121 26.21 24.54 10.75
C ASP A 121 26.56 23.76 12.01
N PHE A 122 27.70 23.06 11.96
CA PHE A 122 28.23 22.31 13.09
C PHE A 122 28.62 23.18 14.30
N ALA A 123 28.83 24.49 14.10
CA ALA A 123 29.20 25.43 15.14
C ALA A 123 27.99 26.04 15.85
N HIS A 124 26.81 25.94 15.24
CA HIS A 124 25.57 26.48 15.77
C HIS A 124 25.26 25.93 17.19
N PRO A 125 24.91 26.79 18.18
CA PRO A 125 24.75 26.39 19.58
C PRO A 125 23.80 25.22 19.82
N ASP A 126 22.77 25.05 18.99
CA ASP A 126 21.80 23.97 19.13
C ASP A 126 22.39 22.57 18.98
N PHE A 127 23.48 22.38 18.25
CA PHE A 127 24.08 21.04 18.01
C PHE A 127 25.17 20.68 19.02
N ARG A 128 25.31 21.48 20.09
CA ARG A 128 26.35 21.32 21.10
C ARG A 128 25.80 20.76 22.41
N ASN A 129 26.64 20.05 23.14
CA ASN A 129 26.44 19.64 24.52
C ASN A 129 26.57 20.83 25.47
N ASP A 130 26.27 20.61 26.75
CA ASP A 130 26.22 21.71 27.73
C ASP A 130 27.61 22.13 28.23
N ASP A 131 28.60 21.25 28.08
CA ASP A 131 30.03 21.53 28.20
C ASP A 131 30.62 22.24 26.96
N GLY A 132 29.83 22.37 25.88
CA GLY A 132 30.24 22.98 24.62
C GLY A 132 30.83 22.01 23.59
N SER A 133 30.98 20.72 23.90
CA SER A 133 31.37 19.69 22.92
C SER A 133 30.28 19.42 21.88
N SER A 134 30.59 18.69 20.83
CA SER A 134 29.70 18.39 19.71
C SER A 134 28.76 17.20 19.99
N ARG A 135 27.48 17.32 19.62
CA ARG A 135 26.57 16.16 19.49
C ARG A 135 26.69 15.48 18.13
N ILE A 136 27.51 16.00 17.24
CA ILE A 136 27.71 15.47 15.90
C ILE A 136 28.77 14.38 16.01
N LEU A 137 28.44 13.19 15.51
CA LEU A 137 29.29 12.00 15.48
C LEU A 137 30.23 12.04 14.28
N ALA A 138 29.67 12.38 13.11
CA ALA A 138 30.40 12.60 11.88
C ALA A 138 29.64 13.53 10.92
N ILE A 139 30.38 14.22 10.06
CA ILE A 139 29.89 14.91 8.86
C ILE A 139 30.62 14.31 7.66
N TRP A 140 29.91 13.66 6.73
CA TRP A 140 30.47 13.32 5.43
C TRP A 140 30.17 14.44 4.44
N ASP A 141 31.19 15.18 4.04
CA ASP A 141 31.10 16.11 2.93
C ASP A 141 31.39 15.38 1.61
N GLN A 142 30.33 14.97 0.94
CA GLN A 142 30.42 14.28 -0.34
C GLN A 142 30.88 15.18 -1.50
N ARG A 143 30.92 16.51 -1.32
CA ARG A 143 31.38 17.46 -2.35
C ARG A 143 32.89 17.38 -2.57
N GLY A 144 33.64 16.83 -1.62
CA GLY A 144 35.08 16.61 -1.74
C GLY A 144 35.42 15.67 -2.91
N PRO A 145 36.46 15.97 -3.71
CA PRO A 145 36.93 15.05 -4.75
C PRO A 145 37.45 13.75 -4.14
N SER A 146 37.60 12.72 -4.97
CA SER A 146 38.26 11.47 -4.57
C SER A 146 39.70 11.73 -4.14
N GLN A 147 40.05 11.28 -2.94
CA GLN A 147 41.38 11.37 -2.34
C GLN A 147 41.76 10.03 -1.68
N PRO A 148 43.05 9.75 -1.39
CA PRO A 148 43.49 8.49 -0.80
C PRO A 148 42.88 8.19 0.59
N ASP A 149 42.42 9.23 1.29
CA ASP A 149 41.76 9.23 2.59
C ASP A 149 40.23 9.37 2.51
N SER A 150 39.64 9.45 1.30
CA SER A 150 38.19 9.42 1.12
C SER A 150 37.60 8.12 1.70
N PRO A 151 36.41 8.19 2.35
CA PRO A 151 35.81 7.06 3.05
C PRO A 151 35.58 5.87 2.12
N GLN A 152 36.06 4.70 2.54
CA GLN A 152 35.86 3.44 1.85
C GLN A 152 34.55 2.78 2.32
N PRO A 153 33.81 2.09 1.45
CA PRO A 153 34.13 1.74 0.05
C PRO A 153 33.76 2.80 -1.00
N TYR A 154 33.19 3.95 -0.58
CA TYR A 154 32.65 4.97 -1.50
C TYR A 154 33.72 5.60 -2.39
N GLY A 155 34.89 5.91 -1.83
CA GLY A 155 36.05 6.41 -2.56
C GLY A 155 35.96 7.89 -2.97
N TYR A 156 35.06 8.68 -2.38
CA TYR A 156 34.95 10.12 -2.62
C TYR A 156 34.43 10.89 -1.39
N GLY A 157 34.56 12.21 -1.40
CA GLY A 157 34.23 13.07 -0.27
C GLY A 157 35.26 13.02 0.85
N HIS A 158 34.96 13.73 1.93
CA HIS A 158 35.79 13.84 3.13
C HIS A 158 34.92 13.67 4.39
N VAL A 159 35.41 12.97 5.41
CA VAL A 159 34.68 12.76 6.67
C VAL A 159 35.32 13.56 7.79
N HIS A 160 34.52 14.38 8.45
CA HIS A 160 34.89 15.06 9.69
C HIS A 160 34.28 14.29 10.86
N ASP A 161 35.10 13.59 11.64
CA ASP A 161 34.67 12.93 12.86
C ASP A 161 34.41 13.94 14.01
N ARG A 162 33.79 13.46 15.10
CA ARG A 162 33.54 14.25 16.31
C ARG A 162 34.80 14.95 16.83
N GLU A 163 35.95 14.29 16.86
CA GLU A 163 37.15 14.90 17.42
C GLU A 163 37.68 16.05 16.55
N ALA A 164 37.59 15.93 15.23
CA ALA A 164 37.91 17.00 14.28
C ALA A 164 36.95 18.18 14.47
N ILE A 165 35.66 17.90 14.65
CA ILE A 165 34.64 18.92 14.93
C ILE A 165 34.92 19.61 16.27
N ASP A 166 35.19 18.87 17.35
CA ASP A 166 35.50 19.45 18.67
C ASP A 166 36.80 20.27 18.66
N ARG A 167 37.83 19.81 17.94
CA ARG A 167 39.07 20.60 17.72
C ARG A 167 38.78 21.90 16.96
N ALA A 168 37.89 21.88 15.98
CA ALA A 168 37.48 23.06 15.25
C ALA A 168 36.62 24.02 16.11
N LEU A 169 35.69 23.50 16.91
CA LEU A 169 34.86 24.29 17.85
C LEU A 169 35.68 25.03 18.92
N ALA A 170 36.92 24.61 19.16
CA ALA A 170 37.87 25.27 20.07
C ALA A 170 38.77 26.33 19.38
N ALA A 171 38.70 26.46 18.05
CA ALA A 171 39.46 27.46 17.28
C ALA A 171 38.75 28.83 17.24
N GLU A 172 39.50 29.88 16.90
CA GLU A 172 38.96 31.24 16.72
C GLU A 172 38.01 31.33 15.51
N ASP A 173 38.31 30.60 14.43
CA ASP A 173 37.43 30.37 13.28
C ASP A 173 37.22 28.85 13.11
N PRO A 174 36.11 28.30 13.64
CA PRO A 174 35.81 26.88 13.50
C PRO A 174 35.68 26.42 12.05
N TYR A 175 35.08 27.23 11.17
CA TYR A 175 34.83 26.82 9.78
C TYR A 175 36.13 26.70 8.99
N ALA A 176 37.05 27.65 9.16
CA ALA A 176 38.38 27.57 8.58
C ALA A 176 39.22 26.43 9.20
N ALA A 177 39.08 26.19 10.51
CA ALA A 177 39.79 25.10 11.20
C ALA A 177 39.31 23.70 10.75
N LEU A 178 38.01 23.53 10.46
CA LEU A 178 37.45 22.29 9.94
C LEU A 178 37.64 22.14 8.42
N GLY A 179 37.80 23.24 7.69
CA GLY A 179 37.81 23.27 6.23
C GLY A 179 36.41 23.14 5.60
N TYR A 180 35.36 23.39 6.37
CA TYR A 180 33.96 23.21 5.99
C TYR A 180 33.13 24.42 6.44
N HIS A 181 32.29 24.97 5.55
CA HIS A 181 31.44 26.12 5.85
C HIS A 181 30.01 25.88 5.34
N PRO A 182 28.95 26.05 6.16
CA PRO A 182 27.57 25.80 5.75
C PRO A 182 27.11 26.77 4.63
N GLY A 183 27.44 28.06 4.77
CA GLY A 183 27.15 29.12 3.79
C GLY A 183 27.76 28.97 2.38
N ASP A 184 28.37 27.83 2.05
CA ASP A 184 28.69 27.44 0.67
C ASP A 184 27.43 27.20 -0.18
N VAL A 185 26.31 26.86 0.47
CA VAL A 185 25.01 26.49 -0.15
C VAL A 185 23.84 27.23 0.49
N ASP A 186 24.10 28.34 1.19
CA ASP A 186 23.05 29.23 1.74
C ASP A 186 22.41 30.06 0.61
N THR A 187 21.10 29.91 0.39
CA THR A 187 20.32 30.65 -0.61
C THR A 187 19.94 32.06 -0.17
N GLY A 188 20.30 32.46 1.05
CA GLY A 188 20.04 33.76 1.66
C GLY A 188 19.24 33.65 2.96
N CYS A 189 18.58 32.52 3.21
CA CYS A 189 17.77 32.27 4.40
C CYS A 189 18.49 31.44 5.48
N GLY A 190 19.73 31.01 5.25
CA GLY A 190 20.37 29.93 5.97
C GLY A 190 20.19 28.60 5.21
N THR A 191 21.07 27.64 5.47
CA THR A 191 21.06 26.33 4.80
C THR A 191 19.93 25.43 5.27
N HIS A 192 19.33 24.71 4.33
CA HIS A 192 18.25 23.76 4.56
C HIS A 192 18.60 22.66 5.59
N GLY A 193 19.78 22.03 5.49
CA GLY A 193 20.21 20.95 6.39
C GLY A 193 20.31 21.36 7.87
N THR A 194 20.82 22.57 8.14
CA THR A 194 20.84 23.16 9.48
C THR A 194 19.44 23.31 10.08
N HIS A 195 18.47 23.73 9.27
CA HIS A 195 17.10 23.98 9.72
C HIS A 195 16.40 22.67 10.10
N VAL A 196 16.42 21.68 9.21
CA VAL A 196 15.76 20.38 9.45
C VAL A 196 16.39 19.60 10.60
N ALA A 197 17.72 19.67 10.78
CA ALA A 197 18.41 19.06 11.91
C ALA A 197 18.01 19.71 13.26
N SER A 198 17.80 21.03 13.28
CA SER A 198 17.35 21.75 14.48
C SER A 198 15.90 21.39 14.84
N ILE A 199 15.00 21.22 13.86
CA ILE A 199 13.64 20.70 14.10
C ILE A 199 13.69 19.29 14.70
N ALA A 200 14.51 18.39 14.12
CA ALA A 200 14.58 17.00 14.55
C ALA A 200 15.12 16.85 15.99
N GLY A 201 16.10 17.67 16.39
CA GLY A 201 16.71 17.51 17.72
C GLY A 201 17.65 18.62 18.17
N GLY A 202 17.47 19.88 17.76
CA GLY A 202 18.22 21.03 18.29
C GLY A 202 17.96 21.26 19.78
N LYS A 203 18.97 21.71 20.55
CA LYS A 203 18.81 21.95 22.00
C LYS A 203 18.09 23.26 22.39
N GLY A 204 17.76 24.15 21.44
CA GLY A 204 17.21 25.49 21.74
C GLY A 204 18.21 26.42 22.44
N ARG A 205 19.52 26.14 22.33
CA ARG A 205 20.60 26.95 22.93
C ARG A 205 20.80 28.28 22.20
N ALA A 206 20.26 28.42 20.99
CA ALA A 206 20.11 29.70 20.29
C ALA A 206 18.94 30.57 20.79
N HIS A 207 18.36 30.26 21.96
CA HIS A 207 17.14 30.89 22.50
C HIS A 207 15.89 30.72 21.61
N GLY A 208 15.87 29.67 20.78
CA GLY A 208 14.74 29.28 19.95
C GLY A 208 14.04 28.02 20.46
N PRO A 209 13.01 27.54 19.74
CA PRO A 209 12.24 26.38 20.14
C PRO A 209 13.11 25.11 20.11
N ILE A 210 12.98 24.27 21.14
CA ILE A 210 13.69 23.00 21.24
C ILE A 210 13.21 22.04 20.12
N GLY A 211 14.12 21.30 19.50
CA GLY A 211 13.79 20.25 18.54
C GLY A 211 13.13 19.05 19.21
N ILE A 212 12.56 18.12 18.45
CA ILE A 212 11.80 17.00 19.04
C ILE A 212 12.68 16.09 19.91
N ALA A 213 13.90 15.76 19.50
CA ALA A 213 14.82 14.87 20.21
C ALA A 213 16.14 15.56 20.61
N PRO A 214 16.14 16.44 21.64
CA PRO A 214 17.30 17.26 22.04
C PRO A 214 18.42 16.48 22.76
N GLY A 215 18.21 15.20 23.06
CA GLY A 215 19.19 14.26 23.60
C GLY A 215 19.79 13.31 22.55
N ALA A 216 19.29 13.32 21.32
CA ALA A 216 19.88 12.54 20.22
C ALA A 216 21.21 13.15 19.74
N GLU A 217 22.02 12.30 19.10
CA GLU A 217 23.27 12.68 18.44
C GLU A 217 23.13 12.55 16.92
N PHE A 218 23.94 13.30 16.17
CA PHE A 218 23.74 13.48 14.73
C PHE A 218 24.82 12.82 13.89
N ILE A 219 24.44 12.22 12.76
CA ILE A 219 25.34 11.99 11.63
C ILE A 219 24.78 12.82 10.48
N PHE A 220 25.59 13.71 9.91
CA PHE A 220 25.19 14.51 8.76
C PHE A 220 25.91 14.04 7.49
N VAL A 221 25.21 14.01 6.35
CA VAL A 221 25.82 13.83 5.04
C VAL A 221 25.45 15.02 4.16
N HIS A 222 26.45 15.83 3.82
CA HIS A 222 26.31 16.93 2.86
C HIS A 222 26.46 16.34 1.46
N LEU A 223 25.36 16.23 0.72
CA LEU A 223 25.33 15.57 -0.59
C LEU A 223 26.23 16.26 -1.64
N ALA A 224 26.84 15.46 -2.53
CA ALA A 224 27.76 15.94 -3.57
C ALA A 224 27.08 16.83 -4.61
N ASN A 225 27.85 17.71 -5.26
CA ASN A 225 27.41 18.39 -6.48
C ASN A 225 28.18 17.94 -7.72
N TRP A 226 27.55 17.18 -8.63
CA TRP A 226 28.20 16.72 -9.87
C TRP A 226 27.86 17.62 -11.09
N GLY A 227 28.82 18.48 -11.45
CA GLY A 227 29.02 18.97 -12.82
C GLY A 227 28.32 20.27 -13.25
N GLY A 228 28.76 21.44 -12.78
CA GLY A 228 28.41 22.74 -13.39
C GLY A 228 28.09 23.87 -12.39
N LYS A 229 28.12 25.13 -12.85
CA LYS A 229 28.17 26.35 -12.02
C LYS A 229 26.91 26.76 -11.24
N HIS A 230 25.83 25.98 -11.28
CA HIS A 230 24.62 26.21 -10.49
C HIS A 230 24.36 24.97 -9.62
N LEU A 231 23.69 25.14 -8.48
CA LEU A 231 23.55 24.12 -7.42
C LEU A 231 22.96 22.81 -7.95
N LYS A 232 23.83 21.86 -8.32
CA LYS A 232 23.46 20.51 -8.77
C LYS A 232 23.51 19.57 -7.59
N LEU A 233 22.45 19.56 -6.84
CA LEU A 233 22.26 18.86 -5.58
C LEU A 233 22.31 17.30 -5.81
N GLY A 234 22.75 16.49 -4.84
CA GLY A 234 23.28 15.12 -5.10
C GLY A 234 22.33 14.10 -5.74
N ASN A 235 22.83 13.01 -6.33
CA ASN A 235 22.05 12.06 -7.13
C ASN A 235 21.61 10.79 -6.36
N SER A 236 20.81 9.93 -7.00
CA SER A 236 20.22 8.72 -6.41
C SER A 236 21.25 7.71 -5.88
N VAL A 237 22.43 7.60 -6.49
CA VAL A 237 23.52 6.76 -5.98
C VAL A 237 24.12 7.37 -4.72
N THR A 238 24.43 8.66 -4.76
CA THR A 238 25.06 9.36 -3.62
C THR A 238 24.17 9.42 -2.38
N LEU A 239 22.84 9.39 -2.58
CA LEU A 239 21.84 9.26 -1.52
C LEU A 239 21.84 7.88 -0.88
N LEU A 240 21.80 6.80 -1.67
CA LEU A 240 21.85 5.44 -1.14
C LEU A 240 23.15 5.23 -0.35
N GLU A 241 24.29 5.67 -0.93
CA GLU A 241 25.58 5.62 -0.27
C GLU A 241 25.62 6.45 1.02
N ALA A 242 24.94 7.60 1.09
CA ALA A 242 24.74 8.37 2.33
C ALA A 242 23.97 7.59 3.41
N CYS A 243 22.92 6.87 3.02
CA CYS A 243 22.12 6.06 3.95
C CYS A 243 22.91 4.86 4.49
N ASP A 244 23.69 4.19 3.63
CA ASP A 244 24.61 3.12 4.03
C ASP A 244 25.74 3.62 4.96
N PHE A 245 26.29 4.82 4.70
CA PHE A 245 27.28 5.46 5.57
C PHE A 245 26.73 5.72 6.98
N ILE A 246 25.54 6.32 7.08
CA ILE A 246 24.88 6.56 8.38
C ILE A 246 24.61 5.24 9.10
N ALA A 247 24.08 4.24 8.38
CA ALA A 247 23.78 2.93 8.96
C ALA A 247 25.03 2.19 9.49
N LYS A 248 26.18 2.30 8.79
CA LYS A 248 27.46 1.73 9.21
C LYS A 248 28.03 2.41 10.45
N ILE A 249 28.14 3.73 10.45
CA ILE A 249 28.64 4.45 11.65
C ILE A 249 27.73 4.19 12.85
N ALA A 250 26.40 4.19 12.67
CA ALA A 250 25.48 3.86 13.75
C ALA A 250 25.64 2.40 14.24
N ALA A 251 25.98 1.46 13.37
CA ALA A 251 26.28 0.07 13.72
C ALA A 251 27.57 -0.09 14.54
N ASP A 252 28.61 0.69 14.24
CA ASP A 252 29.92 0.63 14.91
C ASP A 252 29.95 1.34 16.28
N LEU A 253 28.96 2.20 16.58
CA LEU A 253 28.91 2.94 17.83
C LEU A 253 28.51 2.06 19.03
N PRO A 254 29.22 2.14 20.18
CA PRO A 254 28.87 1.39 21.36
C PRO A 254 27.51 1.86 21.92
N ASN A 255 26.66 0.91 22.30
CA ASN A 255 25.34 1.19 22.88
C ASN A 255 25.41 1.55 24.39
N SER A 256 26.53 2.14 24.85
CA SER A 256 26.80 2.42 26.28
C SER A 256 25.94 3.54 26.87
N ALA A 257 25.33 4.38 26.04
CA ALA A 257 24.42 5.45 26.49
C ALA A 257 23.15 4.96 27.20
N TYR A 258 22.88 3.65 27.16
CA TYR A 258 21.76 2.99 27.85
C TYR A 258 22.09 2.52 29.30
N LEU A 259 23.34 2.68 29.77
CA LEU A 259 23.80 2.13 31.05
C LEU A 259 23.61 3.07 32.27
N ASP A 260 23.39 4.37 32.04
CA ASP A 260 23.41 5.41 33.09
C ASP A 260 22.02 5.85 33.60
N SER A 261 20.93 5.19 33.23
CA SER A 261 19.60 5.47 33.79
C SER A 261 19.21 4.46 34.87
N GLU A 262 18.95 4.95 36.09
CA GLU A 262 18.61 4.18 37.31
C GLU A 262 17.35 3.28 37.18
N ASN A 263 16.67 3.29 36.03
CA ASN A 263 15.40 2.59 35.79
C ASN A 263 15.50 1.42 34.78
N ASN A 264 16.67 1.11 34.21
CA ASN A 264 16.76 0.25 33.01
C ASN A 264 17.41 -1.14 33.21
N GLU A 265 17.20 -1.76 34.38
CA GLU A 265 17.79 -3.07 34.74
C GLU A 265 17.18 -4.29 33.99
N ARG A 266 16.17 -4.12 33.12
CA ARG A 266 15.32 -5.24 32.64
C ARG A 266 15.34 -5.54 31.12
N GLY A 267 16.31 -5.02 30.37
CA GLY A 267 16.42 -5.25 28.91
C GLY A 267 17.83 -5.48 28.35
N GLN A 268 18.83 -5.72 29.21
CA GLN A 268 20.24 -5.48 28.85
C GLN A 268 20.88 -6.44 27.83
N ALA A 269 20.53 -7.74 27.80
CA ALA A 269 21.30 -8.72 27.01
C ALA A 269 21.25 -8.44 25.48
N ASP A 270 20.06 -8.31 24.91
CA ASP A 270 19.89 -8.11 23.47
C ASP A 270 20.14 -6.66 23.03
N TYR A 271 19.94 -5.66 23.91
CA TYR A 271 20.34 -4.28 23.62
C TYR A 271 21.86 -4.12 23.48
N LEU A 272 22.65 -4.87 24.26
CA LEU A 272 24.10 -4.76 24.24
C LEU A 272 24.73 -5.48 23.03
N GLN A 273 23.98 -6.33 22.31
CA GLN A 273 24.42 -7.00 21.09
C GLN A 273 23.93 -6.30 19.82
N GLY A 274 24.34 -5.04 19.66
CA GLY A 274 24.10 -4.29 18.43
C GLY A 274 24.49 -2.82 18.55
N GLY A 275 24.72 -2.18 17.41
CA GLY A 275 24.94 -0.75 17.35
C GLY A 275 23.71 0.07 17.76
N ARG A 276 23.85 1.39 17.68
CA ARG A 276 22.82 2.34 18.10
C ARG A 276 21.62 2.31 17.15
N PRO A 277 20.39 2.48 17.66
CA PRO A 277 19.22 2.65 16.81
C PRO A 277 19.32 3.99 16.10
N TRP A 278 18.78 4.08 14.90
CA TRP A 278 18.88 5.28 14.08
C TRP A 278 17.62 5.57 13.29
N VAL A 279 17.39 6.87 13.06
CA VAL A 279 16.36 7.37 12.16
C VAL A 279 17.00 8.37 11.21
N ILE A 280 16.78 8.20 9.91
CA ILE A 280 17.28 9.12 8.88
C ILE A 280 16.15 10.05 8.46
N ASN A 281 16.43 11.36 8.42
CA ASN A 281 15.58 12.36 7.80
C ASN A 281 16.03 12.63 6.35
N LEU A 282 15.13 12.47 5.39
CA LEU A 282 15.31 12.80 3.98
C LEU A 282 14.32 13.91 3.58
N SER A 283 14.76 15.17 3.57
CA SER A 283 13.91 16.31 3.19
C SER A 283 14.14 16.68 1.71
N MET A 284 13.83 15.75 0.80
CA MET A 284 14.11 15.87 -0.64
C MET A 284 13.25 14.94 -1.52
N GLY A 285 13.09 15.33 -2.79
CA GLY A 285 12.33 14.58 -3.79
C GLY A 285 12.59 14.98 -5.25
N ARG A 286 11.88 14.26 -6.14
CA ARG A 286 11.79 14.36 -7.60
C ARG A 286 10.36 14.03 -8.05
N HIS A 287 10.07 14.18 -9.34
CA HIS A 287 8.79 13.74 -9.93
C HIS A 287 8.93 12.67 -11.01
N GLY A 288 10.09 12.51 -11.65
CA GLY A 288 10.33 11.37 -12.54
C GLY A 288 10.29 10.06 -11.76
N GLU A 289 10.12 8.94 -12.46
CA GLU A 289 9.99 7.55 -11.98
C GLU A 289 8.56 7.09 -11.63
N GLN A 290 8.44 5.90 -11.01
CA GLN A 290 7.21 5.07 -11.06
C GLN A 290 6.11 5.36 -10.03
N HIS A 291 6.37 6.18 -9.01
CA HIS A 291 5.39 6.56 -7.96
C HIS A 291 4.67 5.40 -7.25
N ASP A 292 5.25 4.20 -7.22
CA ASP A 292 4.64 2.98 -6.66
C ASP A 292 5.57 2.22 -5.69
N GLY A 293 6.67 2.84 -5.25
CA GLY A 293 7.65 2.20 -4.36
C GLY A 293 8.59 1.21 -5.06
N THR A 294 8.48 1.04 -6.38
CA THR A 294 9.31 0.09 -7.15
C THR A 294 10.57 0.72 -7.76
N THR A 295 10.89 1.99 -7.48
CA THR A 295 12.19 2.53 -7.88
C THR A 295 13.32 1.74 -7.23
N LEU A 296 14.49 1.67 -7.86
CA LEU A 296 15.64 0.99 -7.24
C LEU A 296 16.09 1.68 -5.94
N VAL A 297 15.82 2.99 -5.82
CA VAL A 297 16.10 3.74 -4.59
C VAL A 297 15.12 3.31 -3.49
N GLU A 298 13.81 3.34 -3.74
CA GLU A 298 12.80 2.92 -2.76
C GLU A 298 13.02 1.46 -2.34
N GLN A 299 13.24 0.54 -3.30
CA GLN A 299 13.57 -0.86 -3.00
C GLN A 299 14.83 -0.99 -2.10
N GLY A 300 15.85 -0.15 -2.31
CA GLY A 300 17.06 -0.10 -1.51
C GLY A 300 16.85 0.45 -0.10
N LEU A 301 16.11 1.55 0.04
CA LEU A 301 15.73 2.10 1.36
C LEU A 301 14.88 1.10 2.15
N ASP A 302 13.88 0.49 1.51
CA ASP A 302 13.04 -0.55 2.10
C ASP A 302 13.87 -1.76 2.58
N ALA A 303 14.90 -2.16 1.82
CA ALA A 303 15.81 -3.24 2.20
C ALA A 303 16.72 -2.86 3.37
N LEU A 304 17.22 -1.61 3.42
CA LEU A 304 18.02 -1.10 4.53
C LEU A 304 17.24 -1.15 5.86
N LEU A 305 15.96 -0.79 5.81
CA LEU A 305 15.03 -0.78 6.94
C LEU A 305 14.66 -2.20 7.41
N ARG A 306 14.41 -3.14 6.48
CA ARG A 306 14.16 -4.56 6.82
C ARG A 306 15.35 -5.24 7.49
N ALA A 307 16.58 -4.81 7.22
CA ALA A 307 17.77 -5.58 7.57
C ALA A 307 18.09 -5.67 9.08
N ALA A 308 17.55 -4.79 9.93
CA ALA A 308 17.54 -4.97 11.39
C ALA A 308 16.49 -4.04 12.07
N PRO A 309 16.01 -4.36 13.29
CA PRO A 309 15.17 -3.44 14.06
C PRO A 309 15.95 -2.23 14.58
N GLY A 310 15.24 -1.19 15.03
CA GLY A 310 15.80 0.10 15.47
C GLY A 310 16.21 1.00 14.31
N ARG A 311 15.54 0.88 13.16
CA ARG A 311 15.85 1.60 11.92
C ARG A 311 14.58 2.24 11.37
N ALA A 312 14.67 3.50 10.96
CA ALA A 312 13.57 4.22 10.32
C ALA A 312 14.08 5.28 9.32
N ILE A 313 13.25 5.59 8.32
CA ILE A 313 13.43 6.75 7.43
C ILE A 313 12.14 7.57 7.47
N SER A 314 12.27 8.84 7.83
CA SER A 314 11.24 9.87 7.67
C SER A 314 11.60 10.70 6.44
N GLN A 315 10.63 10.92 5.56
CA GLN A 315 10.84 11.60 4.30
C GLN A 315 9.73 12.62 4.01
N SER A 316 10.08 13.75 3.39
CA SER A 316 9.10 14.74 2.97
C SER A 316 8.27 14.24 1.78
N ALA A 317 6.97 14.59 1.76
CA ALA A 317 6.05 14.14 0.70
C ALA A 317 6.17 14.93 -0.61
N GLY A 318 6.84 16.10 -0.61
CA GLY A 318 6.90 17.02 -1.74
C GLY A 318 6.01 18.25 -1.58
N ASN A 319 6.33 19.31 -2.32
CA ASN A 319 5.66 20.61 -2.30
C ASN A 319 4.92 20.89 -3.64
N TYR A 320 4.31 19.84 -4.23
CA TYR A 320 4.02 19.80 -5.67
C TYR A 320 2.53 19.87 -6.03
N PHE A 321 1.64 19.93 -5.04
CA PHE A 321 0.19 19.80 -5.24
C PHE A 321 -0.40 20.75 -6.30
N HIS A 322 0.04 22.00 -6.31
CA HIS A 322 -0.43 23.05 -7.24
C HIS A 322 0.62 23.41 -8.30
N ARG A 323 1.67 22.59 -8.47
CA ARG A 323 2.73 22.83 -9.46
C ARG A 323 2.37 22.35 -10.87
N CYS A 324 1.21 21.71 -11.05
CA CYS A 324 0.69 21.20 -12.33
C CYS A 324 1.69 20.26 -13.06
N VAL A 325 2.45 19.47 -12.28
CA VAL A 325 3.52 18.58 -12.79
C VAL A 325 3.06 17.14 -13.06
N HIS A 326 1.80 16.81 -12.80
CA HIS A 326 1.22 15.50 -13.05
C HIS A 326 -0.03 15.60 -13.93
N ALA A 327 -0.27 14.61 -14.78
CA ALA A 327 -1.51 14.43 -15.54
C ALA A 327 -1.84 12.94 -15.68
N SER A 328 -3.08 12.55 -15.44
CA SER A 328 -3.55 11.17 -15.64
C SER A 328 -4.77 11.09 -16.55
N SER A 329 -4.99 9.94 -17.19
CA SER A 329 -6.26 9.68 -17.87
C SER A 329 -6.51 8.20 -18.16
N HIS A 330 -7.68 7.92 -18.75
CA HIS A 330 -7.98 6.67 -19.42
C HIS A 330 -8.05 6.89 -20.93
N LEU A 331 -7.34 6.04 -21.68
CA LEU A 331 -7.41 5.98 -23.14
C LEU A 331 -8.20 4.74 -23.59
N ARG A 332 -8.95 4.84 -24.68
CA ARG A 332 -9.65 3.71 -25.32
C ARG A 332 -8.92 3.24 -26.59
N PRO A 333 -9.19 2.02 -27.08
CA PRO A 333 -8.69 1.57 -28.39
C PRO A 333 -9.08 2.56 -29.50
N GLY A 334 -8.09 3.03 -30.26
CA GLY A 334 -8.24 4.02 -31.33
C GLY A 334 -8.40 5.47 -30.88
N GLU A 335 -8.48 5.76 -29.57
CA GLU A 335 -8.59 7.11 -29.04
C GLU A 335 -7.26 7.86 -29.15
N ARG A 336 -7.35 9.19 -29.28
CA ARG A 336 -6.22 10.12 -29.21
C ARG A 336 -6.44 11.04 -28.01
N HIS A 337 -5.49 11.06 -27.09
CA HIS A 337 -5.50 11.96 -25.94
C HIS A 337 -4.29 12.88 -26.01
N THR A 338 -4.49 14.19 -25.98
CA THR A 338 -3.42 15.19 -26.11
C THR A 338 -3.26 15.97 -24.81
N MET A 339 -2.07 15.86 -24.21
CA MET A 339 -1.60 16.70 -23.12
C MET A 339 -0.81 17.88 -23.71
N ILE A 340 -0.86 19.04 -23.06
CA ILE A 340 -0.03 20.19 -23.40
C ILE A 340 1.01 20.38 -22.31
N TRP A 341 2.29 20.29 -22.70
CA TRP A 341 3.44 20.51 -21.83
C TRP A 341 4.02 21.91 -22.11
N GLN A 342 3.85 22.83 -21.18
CA GLN A 342 4.26 24.23 -21.33
C GLN A 342 5.64 24.45 -20.71
N LEU A 343 6.60 24.86 -21.55
CA LEU A 343 7.91 25.36 -21.14
C LEU A 343 7.87 26.90 -21.12
N ALA A 344 8.40 27.54 -20.08
CA ALA A 344 8.36 28.99 -19.95
C ALA A 344 9.30 29.69 -20.96
N GLU A 345 8.96 30.90 -21.44
CA GLU A 345 9.82 31.67 -22.37
C GLU A 345 11.21 32.00 -21.80
N ALA A 346 11.31 32.12 -20.48
CA ALA A 346 12.57 32.37 -19.76
C ALA A 346 13.33 31.09 -19.41
N ASP A 347 12.79 29.91 -19.72
CA ASP A 347 13.43 28.64 -19.45
C ASP A 347 14.63 28.44 -20.39
N VAL A 348 15.74 28.00 -19.79
CA VAL A 348 17.03 27.73 -20.44
C VAL A 348 17.63 26.42 -19.94
N THR A 349 16.85 25.58 -19.26
CA THR A 349 17.28 24.32 -18.64
C THR A 349 16.81 23.11 -19.45
N PRO A 350 17.43 21.93 -19.27
CA PRO A 350 16.88 20.68 -19.80
C PRO A 350 15.61 20.30 -19.05
N ASN A 351 14.63 19.77 -19.78
CA ASN A 351 13.31 19.40 -19.27
C ASN A 351 13.06 17.91 -19.52
N GLU A 352 12.39 17.22 -18.60
CA GLU A 352 12.13 15.78 -18.67
C GLU A 352 10.68 15.47 -18.31
N LEU A 353 10.05 14.56 -19.06
CA LEU A 353 8.68 14.11 -18.86
C LEU A 353 8.60 12.60 -19.05
N GLU A 354 8.00 11.90 -18.08
CA GLU A 354 7.75 10.46 -18.14
C GLU A 354 6.24 10.13 -18.21
N ILE A 355 5.90 8.98 -18.81
CA ILE A 355 4.53 8.45 -18.91
C ILE A 355 4.54 6.96 -18.62
N TRP A 356 3.71 6.53 -17.69
CA TRP A 356 3.66 5.17 -17.15
C TRP A 356 2.29 4.54 -17.38
N TYR A 357 2.24 3.40 -18.06
CA TYR A 357 0.98 2.74 -18.44
C TYR A 357 1.10 1.20 -18.51
N SER A 358 -0.02 0.49 -18.45
CA SER A 358 -0.04 -0.96 -18.33
C SER A 358 0.70 -1.67 -19.47
N TRP A 359 1.50 -2.69 -19.12
CA TRP A 359 2.17 -3.57 -20.10
C TRP A 359 1.24 -4.30 -21.06
N ARG A 360 -0.05 -4.39 -20.69
CA ARG A 360 -1.12 -5.02 -21.48
C ARG A 360 -1.58 -4.13 -22.64
N ASP A 361 -1.32 -2.84 -22.56
CA ASP A 361 -1.68 -1.88 -23.59
C ASP A 361 -0.51 -1.65 -24.54
N SER A 362 -0.82 -1.16 -25.74
CA SER A 362 0.11 -0.73 -26.76
C SER A 362 -0.32 0.64 -27.25
N LEU A 363 0.53 1.64 -26.99
CA LEU A 363 0.31 3.02 -27.41
C LEU A 363 1.26 3.39 -28.56
N GLU A 364 0.88 4.42 -29.32
CA GLU A 364 1.82 5.23 -30.11
C GLU A 364 1.86 6.63 -29.49
N VAL A 365 3.06 7.19 -29.38
CA VAL A 365 3.30 8.53 -28.85
C VAL A 365 3.62 9.46 -30.01
N GLU A 366 3.01 10.64 -30.03
CA GLU A 366 3.31 11.72 -30.98
C GLU A 366 3.67 12.99 -30.21
N VAL A 367 4.79 13.62 -30.56
CA VAL A 367 5.29 14.87 -29.95
C VAL A 367 5.40 15.94 -31.02
N ARG A 368 4.92 17.16 -30.74
CA ARG A 368 5.05 18.32 -31.61
C ARG A 368 5.48 19.57 -30.84
N SER A 369 6.37 20.36 -31.43
CA SER A 369 6.84 21.64 -30.88
C SER A 369 5.82 22.78 -31.05
N PRO A 370 5.94 23.88 -30.27
CA PRO A 370 4.99 25.00 -30.30
C PRO A 370 4.87 25.70 -31.66
N ASP A 371 5.95 25.69 -32.45
CA ASP A 371 6.03 26.24 -33.80
C ASP A 371 5.60 25.24 -34.91
N GLY A 372 5.34 23.99 -34.56
CA GLY A 372 5.04 22.89 -35.48
C GLY A 372 6.20 22.45 -36.37
N LEU A 373 7.43 22.95 -36.17
CA LEU A 373 8.61 22.59 -36.97
C LEU A 373 9.17 21.21 -36.62
N ILE A 374 8.98 20.76 -35.39
CA ILE A 374 9.36 19.44 -34.90
C ILE A 374 8.08 18.62 -34.75
N SER A 375 8.05 17.44 -35.37
CA SER A 375 6.96 16.47 -35.20
C SER A 375 7.57 15.06 -35.26
N ALA A 376 7.42 14.29 -34.18
CA ALA A 376 7.98 12.95 -34.05
C ALA A 376 6.90 11.96 -33.60
N ARG A 377 7.07 10.69 -33.94
CA ARG A 377 6.23 9.58 -33.47
C ARG A 377 7.09 8.40 -33.06
N ALA A 378 6.68 7.71 -31.98
CA ALA A 378 7.34 6.51 -31.48
C ALA A 378 6.31 5.44 -31.09
N GLY A 379 6.38 4.28 -31.73
CA GLY A 379 5.72 3.05 -31.31
C GLY A 379 6.45 2.38 -30.13
N LEU A 380 5.79 1.41 -29.50
CA LEU A 380 6.33 0.68 -28.36
C LEU A 380 7.63 -0.07 -28.75
N GLY A 381 8.73 0.25 -28.05
CA GLY A 381 10.07 -0.27 -28.30
C GLY A 381 10.99 0.68 -29.08
N GLU A 382 10.49 1.83 -29.56
CA GLU A 382 11.26 2.77 -30.40
C GLU A 382 12.00 3.86 -29.58
N ARG A 383 13.08 4.39 -30.17
CA ARG A 383 13.81 5.59 -29.72
C ARG A 383 13.92 6.56 -30.89
N VAL A 384 13.58 7.84 -30.67
CA VAL A 384 13.48 8.85 -31.72
C VAL A 384 14.12 10.16 -31.28
N SER A 385 15.04 10.70 -32.09
CA SER A 385 15.58 12.05 -31.91
C SER A 385 14.55 13.11 -32.31
N LEU A 386 14.36 14.12 -31.46
CA LEU A 386 13.60 15.33 -31.75
C LEU A 386 14.56 16.35 -32.38
N LYS A 387 14.29 16.75 -33.62
CA LYS A 387 15.21 17.61 -34.40
C LYS A 387 14.49 18.76 -35.11
N GLU A 388 15.10 19.94 -35.04
CA GLU A 388 14.76 21.08 -35.88
C GLU A 388 15.83 21.20 -36.99
N GLY A 389 15.51 20.72 -38.19
CA GLY A 389 16.52 20.50 -39.23
C GLY A 389 17.57 19.47 -38.78
N GLU A 390 18.85 19.85 -38.80
CA GLU A 390 19.94 19.00 -38.31
C GLU A 390 20.18 19.11 -36.79
N ARG A 391 19.57 20.09 -36.11
CA ARG A 391 19.79 20.36 -34.69
C ARG A 391 18.95 19.43 -33.83
N GLU A 392 19.60 18.54 -33.08
CA GLU A 392 18.92 17.75 -32.04
C GLU A 392 18.57 18.65 -30.85
N VAL A 393 17.30 18.63 -30.46
CA VAL A 393 16.73 19.43 -29.35
C VAL A 393 16.16 18.58 -28.23
N GLY A 394 16.15 17.26 -28.40
CA GLY A 394 15.63 16.32 -27.42
C GLY A 394 15.50 14.91 -27.98
N ARG A 395 14.99 13.98 -27.18
CA ARG A 395 14.79 12.57 -27.53
C ARG A 395 13.56 11.99 -26.86
N LEU A 396 12.88 11.09 -27.56
CA LEU A 396 11.74 10.32 -27.10
C LEU A 396 12.16 8.84 -27.01
N TYR A 397 11.98 8.24 -25.85
CA TYR A 397 12.18 6.83 -25.56
C TYR A 397 10.82 6.18 -25.27
N HIS A 398 10.42 5.17 -26.03
CA HIS A 398 9.21 4.40 -25.76
C HIS A 398 9.57 2.97 -25.36
N ARG A 399 9.85 2.77 -24.07
CA ARG A 399 10.37 1.54 -23.47
C ARG A 399 9.25 0.56 -23.14
N ALA A 400 9.33 -0.65 -23.68
CA ALA A 400 8.49 -1.76 -23.26
C ALA A 400 9.05 -2.45 -22.00
N ARG A 401 8.15 -2.84 -21.09
CA ARG A 401 8.43 -3.71 -19.94
C ARG A 401 9.64 -3.31 -19.08
N GLU A 402 9.45 -2.24 -18.32
CA GLU A 402 10.33 -1.84 -17.23
C GLU A 402 10.53 -3.02 -16.23
N PRO A 403 11.77 -3.45 -15.89
CA PRO A 403 11.96 -4.69 -15.13
C PRO A 403 11.49 -4.72 -13.66
N ASN A 404 11.10 -3.59 -13.07
CA ASN A 404 10.61 -3.50 -11.70
C ASN A 404 9.07 -3.55 -11.64
N THR A 405 8.37 -2.90 -12.58
CA THR A 405 6.89 -2.87 -12.63
C THR A 405 6.28 -3.77 -13.71
N LEU A 406 7.10 -4.21 -14.67
CA LEU A 406 6.71 -4.78 -15.97
C LEU A 406 5.97 -3.83 -16.91
N ASP A 407 5.62 -2.62 -16.48
CA ASP A 407 4.86 -1.64 -17.26
C ASP A 407 5.62 -1.06 -18.46
N ASN A 408 4.87 -0.43 -19.35
CA ASN A 408 5.44 0.36 -20.44
C ASN A 408 5.71 1.79 -19.96
N HIS A 409 6.81 2.36 -20.45
CA HIS A 409 7.33 3.65 -20.02
C HIS A 409 7.69 4.49 -21.25
N VAL A 410 7.20 5.73 -21.32
CA VAL A 410 7.66 6.75 -22.26
C VAL A 410 8.49 7.78 -21.49
N ALA A 411 9.72 8.07 -21.91
CA ALA A 411 10.52 9.18 -21.39
C ALA A 411 10.85 10.17 -22.51
N ILE A 412 10.72 11.47 -22.24
CA ILE A 412 10.99 12.56 -23.17
C ILE A 412 11.99 13.51 -22.52
N PHE A 413 13.17 13.62 -23.12
CA PHE A 413 14.18 14.60 -22.73
C PHE A 413 14.16 15.75 -23.74
N LEU A 414 13.97 16.98 -23.26
CA LEU A 414 14.19 18.21 -24.02
C LEU A 414 15.47 18.86 -23.52
N TYR A 415 16.35 19.22 -24.45
CA TYR A 415 17.62 19.88 -24.15
C TYR A 415 17.44 21.40 -24.12
N THR A 416 18.43 22.13 -23.60
CA THR A 416 18.44 23.61 -23.52
C THR A 416 18.30 24.34 -24.86
N THR A 417 18.33 23.59 -25.98
CA THR A 417 18.12 24.07 -27.35
C THR A 417 16.68 23.97 -27.82
N ALA A 418 15.79 23.31 -27.07
CA ALA A 418 14.36 23.18 -27.38
C ALA A 418 13.65 24.54 -27.39
N PRO A 419 12.73 24.82 -28.33
CA PRO A 419 11.90 26.01 -28.27
C PRO A 419 10.98 26.00 -27.04
N PRO A 420 10.85 27.12 -26.29
CA PRO A 420 9.88 27.27 -25.22
C PRO A 420 8.45 27.44 -25.79
N GLY A 421 7.45 27.28 -24.94
CA GLY A 421 6.03 27.35 -25.28
C GLY A 421 5.30 26.02 -25.10
N ASP A 422 4.15 25.89 -25.74
CA ASP A 422 3.20 24.78 -25.58
C ASP A 422 3.54 23.60 -26.51
N TRP A 423 4.14 22.54 -25.97
CA TRP A 423 4.39 21.29 -26.69
C TRP A 423 3.16 20.38 -26.66
N GLU A 424 2.74 19.85 -27.81
CA GLU A 424 1.65 18.87 -27.90
C GLU A 424 2.19 17.44 -27.74
N LEU A 425 1.72 16.73 -26.72
CA LEU A 425 2.04 15.33 -26.45
C LEU A 425 0.76 14.49 -26.63
N THR A 426 0.69 13.71 -27.71
CA THR A 426 -0.50 12.88 -28.01
C THR A 426 -0.24 11.40 -27.85
N LEU A 427 -1.01 10.75 -26.97
CA LEU A 427 -1.09 9.31 -26.83
C LEU A 427 -2.19 8.75 -27.74
N ILE A 428 -1.91 7.65 -28.42
CA ILE A 428 -2.79 7.03 -29.42
C ILE A 428 -2.96 5.55 -29.08
N GLY A 429 -4.18 5.14 -28.71
CA GLY A 429 -4.45 3.76 -28.32
C GLY A 429 -4.40 2.83 -29.52
N ARG A 430 -3.43 1.91 -29.60
CA ARG A 430 -3.33 0.92 -30.68
C ARG A 430 -4.05 -0.37 -30.30
N ASP A 431 -3.70 -0.93 -29.16
CA ASP A 431 -4.41 -2.02 -28.48
C ASP A 431 -4.49 -1.64 -27.00
N VAL A 432 -5.68 -1.65 -26.40
CA VAL A 432 -5.88 -1.08 -25.05
C VAL A 432 -6.88 -1.92 -24.27
N ILE A 433 -6.43 -2.42 -23.12
CA ILE A 433 -7.14 -3.30 -22.20
C ILE A 433 -7.39 -2.58 -20.86
N ASP A 434 -6.39 -1.91 -20.30
CA ASP A 434 -6.50 -1.12 -19.07
C ASP A 434 -6.80 0.35 -19.43
N GLY A 435 -5.91 0.98 -20.19
CA GLY A 435 -6.04 2.33 -20.69
C GLY A 435 -5.62 3.42 -19.71
N ARG A 436 -5.37 3.10 -18.43
CA ARG A 436 -4.79 4.04 -17.47
C ARG A 436 -3.36 4.40 -17.86
N PHE A 437 -3.08 5.70 -17.85
CA PHE A 437 -1.72 6.21 -17.81
C PHE A 437 -1.62 7.34 -16.78
N ASN A 438 -0.43 7.53 -16.24
CA ASN A 438 -0.03 8.71 -15.47
C ASN A 438 1.21 9.31 -16.12
N ALA A 439 1.34 10.62 -16.13
CA ALA A 439 2.46 11.34 -16.71
C ALA A 439 2.99 12.37 -15.71
N TRP A 440 4.30 12.41 -15.50
CA TRP A 440 4.96 13.35 -14.60
C TRP A 440 6.04 14.15 -15.34
N ILE A 441 6.11 15.44 -15.02
CA ILE A 441 7.18 16.34 -15.46
C ILE A 441 8.22 16.40 -14.34
N GLU A 442 9.45 16.00 -14.63
CA GLU A 442 10.55 16.07 -13.68
C GLU A 442 10.83 17.52 -13.25
N ARG A 443 11.38 17.66 -12.06
CA ARG A 443 11.67 18.95 -11.45
C ARG A 443 12.81 19.68 -12.15
N ASP A 444 12.60 20.95 -12.49
CA ASP A 444 13.70 21.88 -12.76
C ASP A 444 14.29 22.43 -11.44
N ALA A 445 15.37 21.78 -10.98
CA ALA A 445 16.16 22.25 -9.84
C ALA A 445 17.18 23.35 -10.20
N ALA A 446 17.43 23.60 -11.50
CA ALA A 446 18.39 24.61 -11.96
C ALA A 446 17.74 26.00 -12.13
N CYS A 447 16.45 26.05 -12.45
CA CYS A 447 15.62 27.25 -12.39
C CYS A 447 14.23 26.94 -11.80
N PRO A 448 14.04 27.06 -10.47
CA PRO A 448 12.74 26.80 -9.83
C PRO A 448 11.57 27.64 -10.40
N SER A 449 11.85 28.87 -10.84
CA SER A 449 10.87 29.74 -11.51
C SER A 449 10.59 29.40 -12.98
N CYS A 450 11.30 28.41 -13.54
CA CYS A 450 11.14 27.95 -14.92
C CYS A 450 10.35 26.63 -15.02
N GLN A 451 10.03 25.98 -13.89
CA GLN A 451 9.37 24.67 -13.82
C GLN A 451 8.25 24.54 -14.88
N SER A 452 8.47 23.65 -15.85
CA SER A 452 7.47 23.34 -16.86
C SER A 452 6.31 22.57 -16.26
N ARG A 453 5.14 22.68 -16.91
CA ARG A 453 3.85 22.26 -16.36
C ARG A 453 2.91 21.71 -17.42
N PHE A 454 1.93 20.92 -17.01
CA PHE A 454 0.76 20.61 -17.81
C PHE A 454 -0.25 21.77 -17.78
N LEU A 455 -0.96 22.01 -18.89
CA LEU A 455 -2.13 22.91 -18.90
C LEU A 455 -3.45 22.19 -18.53
N ASN A 456 -3.43 20.86 -18.52
CA ASN A 456 -4.53 20.00 -18.08
C ASN A 456 -3.94 19.01 -17.05
N ASP A 457 -3.77 19.44 -15.81
CA ASP A 457 -3.12 18.66 -14.76
C ASP A 457 -4.11 17.79 -13.96
N ASP A 458 -3.56 16.83 -13.22
CA ASP A 458 -4.24 16.05 -12.20
C ASP A 458 -3.51 16.27 -10.86
N PRO A 459 -4.13 16.93 -9.87
CA PRO A 459 -3.47 17.27 -8.60
C PRO A 459 -3.31 16.06 -7.66
N SER A 460 -3.92 14.91 -7.96
CA SER A 460 -3.65 13.65 -7.27
C SER A 460 -2.29 13.07 -7.68
N SER A 461 -1.76 12.10 -6.92
CA SER A 461 -0.50 11.41 -7.24
C SER A 461 0.69 12.36 -7.46
N THR A 462 0.72 13.47 -6.71
CA THR A 462 1.74 14.52 -6.74
C THR A 462 2.82 14.34 -5.66
N THR A 463 2.80 13.24 -4.89
CA THR A 463 3.86 12.84 -3.97
C THR A 463 5.20 12.68 -4.68
N GLY A 464 6.29 13.21 -4.13
CA GLY A 464 7.60 13.09 -4.74
C GLY A 464 8.12 11.65 -4.76
N THR A 465 8.73 11.22 -5.87
CA THR A 465 9.68 10.11 -5.80
C THR A 465 10.85 10.62 -4.96
N ILE A 466 11.26 9.96 -3.89
CA ILE A 466 11.31 8.52 -3.61
C ILE A 466 10.54 8.16 -2.32
N CYS A 467 9.52 8.95 -1.95
CA CYS A 467 8.81 8.75 -0.67
C CYS A 467 7.76 7.62 -0.72
N ASN A 468 7.52 7.03 -1.89
CA ASN A 468 6.45 6.07 -2.14
C ASN A 468 6.81 4.63 -1.77
N GLY A 469 7.97 4.40 -1.14
CA GLY A 469 8.38 3.11 -0.58
C GLY A 469 7.37 2.53 0.41
N MET A 470 7.46 1.21 0.64
CA MET A 470 6.52 0.49 1.51
C MET A 470 6.83 0.68 3.00
N ARG A 471 8.06 1.09 3.35
CA ARG A 471 8.56 1.21 4.73
C ARG A 471 9.10 2.59 5.07
N THR A 472 9.36 3.42 4.07
CA THR A 472 9.64 4.85 4.26
C THR A 472 8.37 5.57 4.70
N ILE A 473 8.50 6.44 5.70
CA ILE A 473 7.39 7.25 6.22
C ILE A 473 7.39 8.58 5.48
N ALA A 474 6.46 8.78 4.56
CA ALA A 474 6.25 10.02 3.83
C ALA A 474 5.39 10.98 4.67
N VAL A 475 5.83 12.23 4.79
CA VAL A 475 5.28 13.21 5.72
C VAL A 475 4.79 14.44 4.96
N GLY A 476 3.48 14.66 4.99
CA GLY A 476 2.85 15.88 4.49
C GLY A 476 2.92 17.03 5.52
N ALA A 477 2.50 18.23 5.12
CA ALA A 477 2.59 19.44 5.93
C ALA A 477 1.22 20.03 6.27
N TYR A 478 1.08 20.54 7.49
CA TYR A 478 -0.05 21.40 7.89
C TYR A 478 0.44 22.69 8.57
N ASN A 479 -0.43 23.70 8.65
CA ASN A 479 -0.15 24.97 9.33
C ASN A 479 -0.55 24.92 10.80
N ALA A 480 0.40 24.61 11.69
CA ALA A 480 0.15 24.56 13.12
C ALA A 480 -0.09 25.94 13.77
N HIS A 481 0.14 27.07 13.06
CA HIS A 481 -0.03 28.42 13.61
C HIS A 481 -1.44 29.00 13.50
N GLU A 482 -2.36 28.31 12.84
CA GLU A 482 -3.78 28.68 12.73
C GLU A 482 -4.64 27.76 13.63
N PRO A 483 -5.69 28.26 14.30
CA PRO A 483 -6.51 27.46 15.22
C PRO A 483 -7.17 26.23 14.59
N GLU A 484 -7.51 26.32 13.30
CA GLU A 484 -8.12 25.26 12.50
C GLU A 484 -7.09 24.26 11.94
N GLU A 485 -5.79 24.53 12.11
CA GLU A 485 -4.65 23.75 11.63
C GLU A 485 -4.80 23.24 10.17
N PRO A 486 -5.05 24.13 9.19
CA PRO A 486 -5.33 23.72 7.83
C PRO A 486 -4.14 23.01 7.20
N LEU A 487 -4.45 22.03 6.34
CA LEU A 487 -3.47 21.36 5.49
C LEU A 487 -2.70 22.42 4.66
N ALA A 488 -1.38 22.28 4.58
CA ALA A 488 -0.57 23.23 3.85
C ALA A 488 -0.85 23.13 2.34
N ILE A 489 -1.16 24.27 1.70
CA ILE A 489 -1.63 24.31 0.30
C ILE A 489 -0.70 23.58 -0.67
N PHE A 490 0.61 23.67 -0.44
CA PHE A 490 1.66 23.05 -1.25
C PHE A 490 1.85 21.55 -1.03
N SER A 491 1.39 20.99 0.10
CA SER A 491 1.70 19.62 0.50
C SER A 491 1.16 18.63 -0.53
N SER A 492 2.05 17.86 -1.14
CA SER A 492 1.70 16.89 -2.19
C SER A 492 0.61 15.89 -1.76
N SER A 493 -0.10 15.37 -2.76
CA SER A 493 -1.24 14.45 -2.61
C SER A 493 -0.89 13.05 -3.08
N GLY A 494 -1.40 12.04 -2.39
CA GLY A 494 -1.53 10.70 -2.96
C GLY A 494 -2.74 10.59 -3.91
N PRO A 495 -3.19 9.35 -4.19
CA PRO A 495 -2.56 8.10 -3.80
C PRO A 495 -1.22 7.88 -4.54
N THR A 496 -0.51 6.80 -4.22
CA THR A 496 0.56 6.28 -5.10
C THR A 496 -0.04 5.77 -6.42
N ARG A 497 0.80 5.54 -7.43
CA ARG A 497 0.36 5.00 -8.75
C ARG A 497 -0.33 3.63 -8.63
N ASP A 498 0.05 2.85 -7.61
CA ASP A 498 -0.55 1.56 -7.25
C ASP A 498 -1.74 1.65 -6.27
N GLY A 499 -2.13 2.87 -5.85
CA GLY A 499 -3.35 3.11 -5.08
C GLY A 499 -3.17 3.12 -3.56
N ARG A 500 -1.95 3.02 -3.03
CA ARG A 500 -1.70 3.13 -1.59
C ARG A 500 -1.87 4.57 -1.12
N VAL A 501 -2.25 4.74 0.14
CA VAL A 501 -2.35 6.04 0.78
C VAL A 501 -0.95 6.57 1.09
N LYS A 502 -0.61 7.72 0.50
CA LYS A 502 0.52 8.58 0.85
C LYS A 502 0.04 10.05 0.83
N PRO A 503 0.61 10.98 1.62
CA PRO A 503 1.59 10.75 2.69
C PRO A 503 1.02 9.81 3.77
N ASP A 504 1.89 9.19 4.57
CA ASP A 504 1.44 8.29 5.63
C ASP A 504 0.77 9.07 6.77
N LEU A 505 1.24 10.30 7.04
CA LEU A 505 0.69 11.27 8.00
C LEU A 505 1.16 12.71 7.67
N CYS A 506 0.59 13.72 8.34
CA CYS A 506 1.07 15.12 8.26
C CYS A 506 1.65 15.65 9.59
N ALA A 507 2.64 16.54 9.50
CA ALA A 507 3.24 17.22 10.65
C ALA A 507 3.36 18.74 10.40
N PRO A 508 3.68 19.57 11.41
CA PRO A 508 3.83 21.01 11.24
C PRO A 508 4.90 21.35 10.19
N GLY A 509 4.51 22.05 9.13
CA GLY A 509 5.40 22.35 7.99
C GLY A 509 5.28 23.78 7.44
N VAL A 510 4.50 24.66 8.08
CA VAL A 510 4.37 26.07 7.66
C VAL A 510 5.03 26.97 8.69
N ALA A 511 5.90 27.87 8.20
CA ALA A 511 6.57 28.93 8.96
C ALA A 511 7.36 28.46 10.20
N ILE A 512 7.92 27.26 10.18
CA ILE A 512 8.61 26.63 11.31
C ILE A 512 9.90 27.39 11.66
N LEU A 513 9.99 27.91 12.89
CA LEU A 513 11.15 28.65 13.41
C LEU A 513 12.24 27.69 13.93
N ALA A 514 13.37 27.56 13.22
CA ALA A 514 14.49 26.71 13.63
C ALA A 514 15.85 27.36 13.34
N ALA A 515 16.94 26.65 13.65
CA ALA A 515 18.31 27.15 13.49
C ALA A 515 18.60 27.69 12.08
N ARG A 516 19.32 28.81 12.05
CA ARG A 516 19.87 29.44 10.85
C ARG A 516 21.39 29.26 10.86
N SER A 517 21.95 28.80 9.75
CA SER A 517 23.40 28.68 9.59
C SER A 517 24.10 30.03 9.48
N ALA A 518 25.38 30.07 9.85
CA ALA A 518 26.27 31.17 9.55
C ALA A 518 26.38 31.48 8.04
N SER A 519 26.34 32.78 7.74
CA SER A 519 26.55 33.37 6.42
C SER A 519 28.04 33.37 6.05
N ARG A 520 28.38 33.15 4.78
CA ARG A 520 29.74 33.37 4.26
C ARG A 520 30.16 34.84 4.22
N ASP A 521 29.19 35.76 4.24
CA ASP A 521 29.43 37.19 4.41
C ASP A 521 29.36 37.54 5.91
N PRO A 522 30.51 37.82 6.57
CA PRO A 522 30.55 38.14 7.99
C PRO A 522 30.06 39.57 8.30
N THR A 523 29.77 40.38 7.28
CA THR A 523 29.22 41.73 7.47
C THR A 523 27.70 41.73 7.64
N VAL A 524 27.03 40.62 7.32
CA VAL A 524 25.57 40.46 7.41
C VAL A 524 25.22 39.75 8.72
N GLU A 525 25.16 40.53 9.80
CA GLU A 525 24.67 40.06 11.10
C GLU A 525 23.21 39.57 10.96
N ARG A 526 22.98 38.31 11.36
CA ARG A 526 21.69 37.61 11.19
C ARG A 526 21.33 36.89 12.47
N SER A 527 20.02 36.79 12.73
CA SER A 527 19.48 35.93 13.78
C SER A 527 19.97 34.48 13.60
N LEU A 528 20.27 33.82 14.71
CA LEU A 528 20.54 32.37 14.78
C LEU A 528 19.29 31.52 14.45
N LEU A 529 18.14 32.14 14.21
CA LEU A 529 16.88 31.48 13.89
C LEU A 529 16.26 32.05 12.60
N VAL A 530 15.56 31.20 11.86
CA VAL A 530 14.80 31.55 10.66
C VAL A 530 13.52 30.71 10.55
N ARG A 531 12.47 31.28 9.95
CA ARG A 531 11.25 30.55 9.60
C ARG A 531 11.38 30.00 8.18
N MET A 532 11.09 28.72 8.00
CA MET A 532 10.98 28.07 6.69
C MET A 532 9.68 27.27 6.60
N SER A 533 9.20 27.06 5.38
CA SER A 533 7.96 26.34 5.08
C SER A 533 8.26 25.24 4.05
N GLY A 534 7.59 24.09 4.17
CA GLY A 534 7.73 22.94 3.28
C GLY A 534 7.46 21.61 3.99
N THR A 535 7.16 20.57 3.22
CA THR A 535 7.14 19.19 3.75
C THR A 535 8.51 18.77 4.28
N SER A 536 9.59 19.35 3.74
CA SER A 536 10.94 19.34 4.32
C SER A 536 11.02 19.69 5.81
N MET A 537 10.17 20.59 6.33
CA MET A 537 10.12 20.97 7.74
C MET A 537 9.17 20.09 8.56
N ALA A 538 8.23 19.39 7.89
CA ALA A 538 7.34 18.43 8.54
C ALA A 538 8.04 17.09 8.84
N ALA A 539 8.77 16.52 7.87
CA ALA A 539 9.52 15.28 8.01
C ALA A 539 10.44 15.18 9.27
N PRO A 540 11.20 16.21 9.67
CA PRO A 540 12.05 16.14 10.85
C PRO A 540 11.30 16.10 12.18
N HIS A 541 10.05 16.58 12.26
CA HIS A 541 9.21 16.38 13.45
C HIS A 541 8.94 14.88 13.67
N VAL A 542 8.65 14.15 12.59
CA VAL A 542 8.44 12.70 12.62
C VAL A 542 9.76 11.97 12.90
N ALA A 543 10.86 12.36 12.26
CA ALA A 543 12.18 11.77 12.52
C ALA A 543 12.55 11.86 14.00
N GLY A 544 12.45 13.04 14.60
CA GLY A 544 12.71 13.22 16.02
C GLY A 544 11.70 12.46 16.91
N THR A 545 10.43 12.36 16.52
CA THR A 545 9.43 11.57 17.28
C THR A 545 9.79 10.09 17.31
N ILE A 546 10.24 9.53 16.18
CA ILE A 546 10.73 8.14 16.12
C ILE A 546 11.99 7.97 16.98
N ALA A 547 12.87 8.97 17.06
CA ALA A 547 14.00 8.93 17.99
C ALA A 547 13.54 8.90 19.47
N LEU A 548 12.45 9.57 19.83
CA LEU A 548 11.86 9.42 21.17
C LEU A 548 11.26 8.03 21.38
N MET A 549 10.56 7.48 20.37
CA MET A 549 10.02 6.11 20.41
C MET A 549 11.13 5.07 20.61
N PHE A 550 12.27 5.21 19.93
CA PHE A 550 13.42 4.29 20.05
C PHE A 550 14.19 4.42 21.38
N GLU A 551 14.09 5.55 22.09
CA GLU A 551 14.63 5.71 23.45
C GLU A 551 13.72 5.06 24.51
N VAL A 552 12.39 5.14 24.37
CA VAL A 552 11.46 4.62 25.38
C VAL A 552 11.01 3.18 25.16
N ALA A 553 11.12 2.66 23.93
CA ALA A 553 10.74 1.29 23.63
C ALA A 553 11.62 0.31 24.43
N PRO A 554 11.05 -0.72 25.07
CA PRO A 554 11.80 -1.66 25.90
C PRO A 554 12.51 -2.76 25.08
N ARG A 555 12.24 -2.82 23.76
CA ARG A 555 12.96 -3.57 22.73
C ARG A 555 13.14 -2.74 21.46
N ARG A 556 14.18 -3.05 20.66
CA ARG A 556 14.35 -2.48 19.31
C ARG A 556 13.10 -2.79 18.47
N LEU A 557 12.43 -1.76 17.96
CA LEU A 557 11.24 -1.90 17.13
C LEU A 557 11.62 -2.25 15.69
N ARG A 558 10.93 -3.21 15.07
CA ARG A 558 10.99 -3.43 13.62
C ARG A 558 10.35 -2.23 12.89
N ILE A 559 10.68 -2.00 11.62
CA ILE A 559 10.15 -0.84 10.89
C ILE A 559 8.63 -0.90 10.74
N GLU A 560 8.06 -2.09 10.52
CA GLU A 560 6.61 -2.30 10.48
C GLU A 560 5.94 -1.93 11.81
N GLU A 561 6.57 -2.22 12.95
CA GLU A 561 6.07 -1.85 14.28
C GLU A 561 6.15 -0.34 14.50
N THR A 562 7.25 0.28 14.07
CA THR A 562 7.49 1.72 14.17
C THR A 562 6.46 2.50 13.36
N HIS A 563 6.23 2.08 12.11
CA HIS A 563 5.22 2.63 11.20
C HIS A 563 3.82 2.52 11.82
N ASN A 564 3.42 1.32 12.26
CA ASN A 564 2.11 1.10 12.86
C ASN A 564 1.85 1.91 14.15
N LEU A 565 2.81 1.89 15.09
CA LEU A 565 2.68 2.62 16.35
C LEU A 565 2.57 4.14 16.12
N LEU A 566 3.23 4.66 15.08
CA LEU A 566 3.12 6.06 14.67
C LEU A 566 1.77 6.36 14.02
N LEU A 567 1.32 5.55 13.05
CA LEU A 567 0.11 5.82 12.24
C LEU A 567 -1.21 5.58 12.97
N VAL A 568 -1.27 4.58 13.86
CA VAL A 568 -2.47 4.33 14.66
C VAL A 568 -2.72 5.48 15.63
N ASN A 569 -1.65 6.06 16.19
CA ASN A 569 -1.71 7.09 17.23
C ASN A 569 -1.73 8.54 16.71
N THR A 570 -1.77 8.78 15.39
CA THR A 570 -2.01 10.13 14.85
C THR A 570 -3.34 10.71 15.31
N ARG A 571 -3.40 12.00 15.59
CA ARG A 571 -4.65 12.74 15.76
C ARG A 571 -5.43 12.74 14.45
N LYS A 572 -6.62 12.16 14.45
CA LYS A 572 -7.47 12.03 13.26
C LYS A 572 -8.08 13.38 12.87
N VAL A 573 -8.09 13.68 11.58
CA VAL A 573 -8.58 14.95 11.01
C VAL A 573 -9.61 14.64 9.93
N SER A 574 -10.75 15.32 9.96
CA SER A 574 -11.76 15.25 8.90
C SER A 574 -11.51 16.37 7.90
N THR A 575 -11.40 16.04 6.62
CA THR A 575 -11.13 16.98 5.52
C THR A 575 -11.78 16.46 4.24
N GLU A 576 -12.12 17.36 3.31
CA GLU A 576 -12.54 16.98 1.95
C GLU A 576 -11.36 16.42 1.12
N HIS A 577 -10.12 16.54 1.62
CA HIS A 577 -8.87 16.06 1.01
C HIS A 577 -8.21 14.93 1.83
N ALA A 578 -8.92 13.82 2.01
CA ALA A 578 -8.44 12.69 2.82
C ALA A 578 -7.12 12.09 2.26
N GLU A 579 -6.97 12.11 0.93
CA GLU A 579 -5.80 11.68 0.16
C GLU A 579 -4.52 12.50 0.43
N ARG A 580 -4.61 13.61 1.17
CA ARG A 580 -3.48 14.49 1.49
C ARG A 580 -3.07 14.49 2.96
N VAL A 581 -3.85 13.87 3.85
CA VAL A 581 -3.58 13.81 5.31
C VAL A 581 -3.13 12.43 5.78
N GLY A 582 -3.27 11.40 4.95
CA GLY A 582 -2.90 10.04 5.32
C GLY A 582 -3.69 9.54 6.53
N SER A 583 -2.96 9.07 7.54
CA SER A 583 -3.54 8.60 8.80
C SER A 583 -4.06 9.71 9.71
N GLY A 584 -3.63 10.97 9.49
CA GLY A 584 -3.94 12.11 10.35
C GLY A 584 -2.71 12.96 10.66
N TYR A 585 -2.82 13.83 11.66
CA TYR A 585 -1.73 14.68 12.12
C TYR A 585 -0.88 13.99 13.20
N LEU A 586 0.42 14.25 13.20
CA LEU A 586 1.36 13.72 14.18
C LEU A 586 0.92 14.02 15.63
N ASP A 587 0.86 12.98 16.46
CA ASP A 587 0.75 13.10 17.91
C ASP A 587 2.00 12.48 18.55
N ILE A 588 2.82 13.33 19.16
CA ILE A 588 4.13 12.95 19.69
C ILE A 588 3.98 12.20 21.02
N GLU A 589 3.02 12.60 21.86
CA GLU A 589 2.83 11.99 23.18
C GLU A 589 2.20 10.60 23.03
N ALA A 590 1.17 10.47 22.19
CA ALA A 590 0.53 9.19 21.92
C ALA A 590 1.48 8.18 21.24
N ALA A 591 2.30 8.61 20.26
CA ALA A 591 3.26 7.72 19.60
C ALA A 591 4.39 7.25 20.54
N VAL A 592 4.91 8.13 21.40
CA VAL A 592 5.95 7.78 22.40
C VAL A 592 5.37 6.86 23.48
N GLU A 593 4.16 7.12 23.97
CA GLU A 593 3.54 6.27 24.98
C GLU A 593 3.14 4.89 24.42
N ALA A 594 2.71 4.81 23.16
CA ALA A 594 2.49 3.54 22.48
C ALA A 594 3.80 2.72 22.34
N ALA A 595 4.92 3.38 22.02
CA ALA A 595 6.23 2.73 21.96
C ALA A 595 6.73 2.24 23.33
N ARG A 596 6.51 3.02 24.40
CA ARG A 596 6.83 2.65 25.79
C ARG A 596 6.11 1.37 26.23
N ASN A 597 4.85 1.21 25.83
CA ASN A 597 3.98 0.11 26.25
C ASN A 597 4.07 -1.16 25.38
N VAL A 598 5.02 -1.22 24.42
CA VAL A 598 5.33 -2.45 23.70
C VAL A 598 5.80 -3.52 24.68
N SER A 599 5.17 -4.70 24.68
CA SER A 599 5.50 -5.75 25.64
C SER A 599 6.91 -6.32 25.44
N ASN A 600 7.64 -6.48 26.55
CA ASN A 600 8.93 -7.14 26.56
C ASN A 600 8.75 -8.66 26.40
N ILE A 601 8.92 -9.10 25.16
CA ILE A 601 8.77 -10.49 24.75
C ILE A 601 10.07 -10.90 24.05
N GLY A 602 10.82 -11.81 24.67
CA GLY A 602 12.10 -12.31 24.14
C GLY A 602 13.11 -12.62 25.25
N GLY A 603 12.99 -13.80 25.87
CA GLY A 603 13.84 -14.19 26.99
C GLY A 603 13.67 -15.66 27.39
N GLY A 604 14.00 -16.58 26.48
CA GLY A 604 13.75 -18.02 26.58
C GLY A 604 12.63 -18.47 25.62
N SER A 605 12.69 -19.65 25.00
CA SER A 605 13.58 -20.80 25.19
C SER A 605 14.31 -21.22 23.90
N ARG A 606 15.56 -21.70 24.00
CA ARG A 606 16.19 -22.52 22.94
C ARG A 606 15.47 -23.87 22.91
N PRO A 607 15.06 -24.39 21.75
CA PRO A 607 14.80 -25.82 21.62
C PRO A 607 16.09 -26.56 22.00
N ALA A 608 15.97 -27.61 22.82
CA ALA A 608 17.10 -28.49 23.07
C ALA A 608 17.46 -29.20 21.77
N ALA A 609 18.54 -28.75 21.12
CA ALA A 609 19.18 -29.52 20.07
C ALA A 609 19.70 -30.81 20.72
N THR A 610 19.06 -31.93 20.39
CA THR A 610 19.59 -33.25 20.70
C THR A 610 20.97 -33.39 20.07
N GLU A 611 21.96 -33.68 20.90
CA GLU A 611 23.30 -34.03 20.44
C GLU A 611 23.24 -35.34 19.65
N GLU A 612 23.32 -35.25 18.32
CA GLU A 612 23.92 -36.32 17.52
C GLU A 612 25.31 -35.86 17.11
N GLU A 613 26.32 -36.39 17.80
CA GLU A 613 27.72 -36.19 17.46
C GLU A 613 28.00 -36.79 16.08
N PHE A 614 28.42 -35.96 15.13
CA PHE A 614 29.14 -36.44 13.95
C PHE A 614 30.43 -35.62 13.77
N SER A 615 31.44 -36.03 14.51
CA SER A 615 32.79 -35.46 14.43
C SER A 615 33.50 -35.90 13.15
N THR A 616 33.96 -34.93 12.36
CA THR A 616 35.05 -35.13 11.40
C THR A 616 36.09 -34.05 11.62
N GLU A 617 37.22 -34.45 12.18
CA GLU A 617 38.34 -33.61 12.55
C GLU A 617 39.09 -33.07 11.31
N SER A 618 39.60 -31.85 11.41
CA SER A 618 40.85 -31.47 10.72
C SER A 618 41.52 -30.30 11.45
N GLU A 619 42.27 -30.59 12.51
CA GLU A 619 43.29 -29.66 13.02
C GLU A 619 44.67 -30.02 12.47
N SER A 620 45.45 -29.01 12.10
CA SER A 620 46.82 -29.18 11.62
C SER A 620 47.84 -28.77 12.68
N GLU A 621 48.58 -29.78 13.17
CA GLU A 621 49.93 -29.78 13.75
C GLU A 621 50.49 -28.51 14.45
N THR A 622 50.86 -28.67 15.73
CA THR A 622 52.25 -28.62 16.29
C THR A 622 52.18 -28.34 17.82
N THR A 623 52.99 -28.90 18.74
CA THR A 623 54.17 -29.78 18.66
C THR A 623 54.37 -30.58 19.96
N ASP A 624 54.76 -31.86 19.83
CA ASP A 624 55.95 -32.49 20.46
C ASP A 624 56.04 -32.66 22.01
N ARG A 625 55.82 -33.89 22.55
CA ARG A 625 56.87 -34.80 23.11
C ARG A 625 56.39 -35.97 24.01
N SER A 626 57.09 -37.10 23.83
CA SER A 626 57.37 -38.19 24.80
C SER A 626 56.27 -39.18 25.25
N HIS A 627 56.25 -40.33 24.57
CA HIS A 627 56.09 -41.72 25.09
C HIS A 627 56.81 -41.99 26.45
N PRO A 628 56.48 -43.09 27.21
CA PRO A 628 56.05 -44.40 26.68
C PRO A 628 54.97 -45.24 27.42
N LEU A 629 54.24 -46.00 26.59
CA LEU A 629 53.82 -47.41 26.70
C LEU A 629 53.92 -48.14 28.06
N CYS A 630 52.81 -48.73 28.51
CA CYS A 630 52.70 -50.17 28.88
C CYS A 630 51.23 -50.62 28.95
N PRO A 631 50.91 -51.93 28.88
CA PRO A 631 49.76 -52.37 28.07
C PRO A 631 48.73 -53.27 28.77
N GLU A 632 47.73 -53.65 27.96
CA GLU A 632 46.85 -54.82 28.07
C GLU A 632 45.69 -54.81 29.09
N CYS A 633 44.51 -55.09 28.52
CA CYS A 633 43.19 -55.06 29.12
C CYS A 633 42.91 -56.30 30.00
N ALA A 634 42.11 -56.15 31.07
CA ALA A 634 40.81 -56.84 31.19
C ALA A 634 40.05 -56.61 32.52
N ALA A 635 38.72 -56.67 32.40
CA ALA A 635 37.74 -57.23 33.35
C ALA A 635 37.25 -56.43 34.60
N ARG A 636 35.96 -56.06 34.51
CA ARG A 636 34.83 -56.41 35.41
C ARG A 636 34.72 -55.85 36.85
N GLN A 637 33.48 -55.38 37.08
CA GLN A 637 32.61 -55.60 38.26
C GLN A 637 32.75 -54.73 39.53
N ALA A 638 31.75 -53.87 39.68
CA ALA A 638 30.73 -53.90 40.74
C ALA A 638 30.90 -53.10 42.05
N HIS A 639 29.73 -52.83 42.64
CA HIS A 639 29.41 -52.30 43.98
C HIS A 639 29.49 -50.79 44.24
N ALA A 640 28.29 -50.20 44.31
CA ALA A 640 27.88 -49.10 45.20
C ALA A 640 27.75 -49.64 46.67
N PRO A 641 27.06 -49.01 47.67
CA PRO A 641 26.29 -47.74 47.71
C PRO A 641 26.49 -46.93 49.06
N VAL A 642 25.43 -46.26 49.56
CA VAL A 642 25.14 -45.82 50.98
C VAL A 642 25.63 -44.40 51.36
N GLU A 643 24.87 -43.48 51.99
CA GLU A 643 23.45 -43.33 52.42
C GLU A 643 23.12 -41.81 52.49
N HIS A 644 21.98 -41.29 52.01
CA HIS A 644 20.68 -41.04 52.68
C HIS A 644 20.66 -40.25 54.01
N ALA A 645 19.87 -39.15 54.01
CA ALA A 645 18.87 -38.84 55.05
C ALA A 645 17.78 -37.92 54.46
N SER A 646 16.56 -37.94 55.00
CA SER A 646 15.37 -37.23 54.48
C SER A 646 14.37 -36.90 55.61
N ILE A 647 13.16 -36.40 55.27
CA ILE A 647 11.99 -36.11 56.14
C ILE A 647 12.06 -34.71 56.78
N GLY A 648 11.00 -33.88 56.84
CA GLY A 648 9.59 -34.05 56.41
C GLY A 648 8.75 -32.75 56.54
N PRO A 649 7.42 -32.81 56.32
CA PRO A 649 6.54 -31.64 56.07
C PRO A 649 5.67 -31.23 57.28
N VAL A 650 4.81 -30.20 57.15
CA VAL A 650 3.45 -30.07 57.76
C VAL A 650 2.70 -28.80 57.28
N LEU A 651 1.35 -28.85 57.25
CA LEU A 651 0.41 -27.77 56.90
C LEU A 651 0.08 -26.83 58.09
N LEU A 652 -0.59 -25.68 57.84
CA LEU A 652 -1.96 -25.38 58.34
C LEU A 652 -2.46 -23.93 58.03
N SER A 653 -3.76 -23.84 57.68
CA SER A 653 -4.83 -22.82 57.96
C SER A 653 -4.52 -21.37 58.39
N GLY A 654 -5.36 -20.37 58.11
CA GLY A 654 -6.70 -20.31 57.47
C GLY A 654 -7.37 -18.93 57.72
N GLU A 655 -8.69 -18.81 57.42
CA GLU A 655 -9.64 -17.76 57.92
C GLU A 655 -9.44 -16.31 57.40
N ASP A 656 -10.44 -15.45 57.10
CA ASP A 656 -11.92 -15.60 57.10
C ASP A 656 -12.67 -14.52 56.25
N GLU A 657 -13.91 -14.86 55.83
CA GLU A 657 -15.19 -14.10 55.75
C GLU A 657 -15.27 -12.61 55.27
N SER A 658 -16.04 -12.24 54.22
CA SER A 658 -17.52 -11.98 54.13
C SER A 658 -17.86 -10.45 54.26
N ASP A 659 -19.02 -9.87 53.86
CA ASP A 659 -20.22 -10.30 53.13
C ASP A 659 -21.00 -9.06 52.56
N GLU A 660 -22.07 -9.30 51.80
CA GLU A 660 -23.22 -8.39 51.47
C GLU A 660 -22.97 -7.02 50.75
N GLY A 661 -23.82 -6.52 49.84
CA GLY A 661 -25.08 -7.04 49.28
C GLY A 661 -26.24 -6.04 49.31
N VAL A 662 -26.44 -5.22 48.26
CA VAL A 662 -27.68 -4.42 48.08
C VAL A 662 -28.08 -4.28 46.60
N GLN A 663 -29.28 -4.77 46.26
CA GLN A 663 -30.15 -4.20 45.22
C GLN A 663 -31.43 -3.68 45.89
N PRO A 664 -32.21 -2.81 45.21
CA PRO A 664 -33.50 -3.32 44.74
C PRO A 664 -33.95 -2.82 43.35
N GLU A 665 -34.84 -3.60 42.74
CA GLU A 665 -35.47 -3.38 41.42
C GLU A 665 -36.58 -2.31 41.44
N PHE A 666 -36.83 -1.70 40.27
CA PHE A 666 -38.14 -1.35 39.66
C PHE A 666 -37.83 -0.72 38.27
N GLY A 667 -38.45 -1.03 37.14
CA GLY A 667 -39.48 -2.03 36.79
C GLY A 667 -40.33 -1.56 35.60
N ALA A 668 -40.26 -2.27 34.45
CA ALA A 668 -41.11 -2.14 33.24
C ALA A 668 -41.05 -0.81 32.43
N ALA A 669 -41.23 -0.76 31.09
CA ALA A 669 -41.28 -1.78 30.01
C ALA A 669 -41.32 -1.06 28.62
N VAL A 670 -41.32 -1.82 27.51
CA VAL A 670 -41.65 -1.40 26.11
C VAL A 670 -40.54 -0.60 25.41
N SER A 671 -40.07 -0.88 24.17
CA SER A 671 -40.36 -1.91 23.15
C SER A 671 -39.14 -2.14 22.24
N ASP A 672 -39.08 -3.30 21.58
CA ASP A 672 -38.81 -3.56 20.14
C ASP A 672 -38.31 -2.35 19.31
N ASP A 673 -37.23 -2.43 18.52
CA ASP A 673 -37.02 -3.42 17.46
C ASP A 673 -35.54 -3.56 17.00
N ASP A 674 -35.32 -4.65 16.25
CA ASP A 674 -34.06 -5.26 15.78
C ASP A 674 -33.16 -4.50 14.79
N GLU A 675 -31.88 -4.89 14.85
CA GLU A 675 -30.93 -5.20 13.77
C GLU A 675 -30.88 -4.37 12.46
N THR A 676 -29.72 -3.74 12.29
CA THR A 676 -28.79 -3.96 11.15
C THR A 676 -29.33 -4.68 9.91
N LEU A 677 -29.41 -3.94 8.79
CA LEU A 677 -29.59 -4.49 7.45
C LEU A 677 -28.34 -5.26 6.99
N ALA A 678 -28.48 -6.58 6.80
CA ALA A 678 -27.42 -7.43 6.28
C ALA A 678 -27.13 -7.21 4.76
N VAL A 679 -25.87 -7.44 4.42
CA VAL A 679 -25.20 -7.26 3.12
C VAL A 679 -25.62 -8.34 2.09
N PRO A 680 -25.48 -8.12 0.76
CA PRO A 680 -25.87 -9.11 -0.27
C PRO A 680 -25.07 -10.41 -0.24
N ALA A 681 -25.69 -11.50 -0.71
CA ALA A 681 -25.07 -12.83 -0.72
C ALA A 681 -24.15 -13.07 -1.92
N GLU A 682 -22.84 -13.17 -1.64
CA GLU A 682 -21.90 -13.95 -2.43
C GLU A 682 -22.13 -15.47 -2.20
N MET A 683 -21.24 -16.35 -2.69
CA MET A 683 -21.20 -17.71 -2.12
C MET A 683 -20.90 -17.57 -0.63
N PRO A 684 -21.71 -18.14 0.29
CA PRO A 684 -21.44 -17.98 1.71
C PRO A 684 -20.10 -18.64 2.01
N ALA A 685 -19.12 -17.82 2.35
CA ALA A 685 -17.89 -18.31 2.96
C ALA A 685 -18.27 -19.20 4.16
N PRO A 686 -17.49 -20.24 4.49
CA PRO A 686 -17.80 -21.14 5.60
C PRO A 686 -18.18 -20.35 6.85
N ARG A 687 -19.06 -20.88 7.71
CA ARG A 687 -19.60 -20.15 8.88
C ARG A 687 -18.53 -19.40 9.69
N TYR A 688 -17.30 -19.94 9.78
CA TYR A 688 -16.16 -19.29 10.42
C TYR A 688 -15.57 -18.13 9.59
N VAL A 689 -15.34 -18.34 8.29
CA VAL A 689 -14.80 -17.32 7.37
C VAL A 689 -15.80 -16.16 7.18
N HIS A 690 -17.08 -16.43 6.97
CA HIS A 690 -18.11 -15.38 6.87
C HIS A 690 -18.26 -14.59 8.18
N ARG A 691 -18.09 -15.24 9.35
CA ARG A 691 -18.08 -14.52 10.63
C ARG A 691 -16.83 -13.67 10.78
N ALA A 692 -15.67 -14.15 10.35
CA ALA A 692 -14.43 -13.38 10.34
C ALA A 692 -14.50 -12.17 9.37
N ASP A 693 -15.11 -12.33 8.19
CA ASP A 693 -15.34 -11.24 7.25
C ASP A 693 -16.27 -10.15 7.83
N LEU A 694 -17.40 -10.53 8.45
CA LEU A 694 -18.29 -9.58 9.15
C LEU A 694 -17.59 -8.88 10.31
N ALA A 695 -16.83 -9.64 11.10
CA ALA A 695 -16.04 -9.13 12.21
C ALA A 695 -15.01 -8.08 11.78
N ILE A 696 -14.33 -8.32 10.65
CA ILE A 696 -13.35 -7.40 10.06
C ILE A 696 -14.03 -6.20 9.37
N SER A 697 -15.25 -6.36 8.84
CA SER A 697 -15.97 -5.26 8.17
C SER A 697 -16.54 -4.23 9.14
N ASP A 698 -17.02 -4.65 10.31
CA ASP A 698 -17.80 -3.79 11.22
C ASP A 698 -16.94 -2.98 12.21
N ASP A 699 -15.79 -3.50 12.66
CA ASP A 699 -14.85 -2.76 13.52
C ASP A 699 -13.39 -2.99 13.09
N ARG A 700 -12.95 -2.18 12.13
CA ARG A 700 -11.58 -2.14 11.58
C ARG A 700 -10.48 -1.82 12.62
N THR A 701 -10.80 -1.70 13.91
CA THR A 701 -9.85 -1.34 14.97
C THR A 701 -9.72 -2.35 16.12
N ARG A 702 -10.42 -3.49 16.12
CA ARG A 702 -10.54 -4.28 17.37
C ARG A 702 -10.61 -5.81 17.34
N TRP A 703 -9.84 -6.48 16.48
CA TRP A 703 -9.70 -7.96 16.52
C TRP A 703 -8.27 -8.44 16.75
N SER A 704 -8.02 -9.08 17.89
CA SER A 704 -6.78 -9.83 18.14
C SER A 704 -6.91 -11.28 17.64
N PRO A 705 -5.80 -11.98 17.33
CA PRO A 705 -5.85 -13.41 16.96
C PRO A 705 -6.55 -14.28 18.02
N ALA A 706 -6.46 -13.89 19.30
CA ALA A 706 -7.17 -14.55 20.40
C ALA A 706 -8.69 -14.34 20.33
N ILE A 707 -9.22 -13.26 19.75
CA ILE A 707 -10.67 -13.06 19.58
C ILE A 707 -11.17 -13.84 18.34
N VAL A 708 -10.41 -13.84 17.24
CA VAL A 708 -10.68 -14.69 16.05
C VAL A 708 -10.76 -16.17 16.47
N LEU A 709 -9.81 -16.61 17.29
CA LEU A 709 -9.85 -17.93 17.91
C LEU A 709 -11.04 -18.05 18.88
N ALA A 710 -11.23 -17.17 19.88
CA ALA A 710 -12.30 -17.31 20.88
C ALA A 710 -13.72 -17.43 20.27
N GLU A 711 -14.04 -16.66 19.24
CA GLU A 711 -15.34 -16.72 18.53
C GLU A 711 -15.51 -17.96 17.65
N ALA A 712 -14.42 -18.47 17.06
CA ALA A 712 -14.43 -19.76 16.37
C ALA A 712 -14.45 -20.95 17.36
N LEU A 713 -13.91 -20.76 18.57
CA LEU A 713 -13.73 -21.78 19.61
C LEU A 713 -14.94 -21.94 20.53
N GLY A 714 -15.63 -20.85 20.90
CA GLY A 714 -16.77 -20.82 21.81
C GLY A 714 -16.40 -21.02 23.30
N GLU A 715 -16.15 -19.91 24.01
CA GLU A 715 -15.94 -19.82 25.47
C GLU A 715 -15.06 -20.92 26.11
N ALA A 716 -13.99 -21.32 25.41
CA ALA A 716 -12.95 -22.19 25.97
C ALA A 716 -11.62 -21.43 26.09
N GLU A 717 -10.89 -21.65 27.17
CA GLU A 717 -9.55 -21.09 27.34
C GLU A 717 -8.64 -21.49 26.18
N ILE A 718 -8.05 -20.50 25.52
CA ILE A 718 -7.16 -20.71 24.38
C ILE A 718 -5.81 -21.19 24.93
N PRO A 719 -5.27 -22.34 24.49
CA PRO A 719 -3.97 -22.79 24.96
C PRO A 719 -2.87 -21.82 24.52
N THR A 720 -1.83 -21.68 25.34
CA THR A 720 -0.65 -20.88 24.98
C THR A 720 0.04 -21.46 23.74
N SER A 721 0.75 -20.61 22.98
CA SER A 721 1.48 -21.07 21.79
C SER A 721 2.60 -22.09 22.09
N GLU A 722 3.03 -22.22 23.34
CA GLU A 722 3.92 -23.31 23.77
C GLU A 722 3.16 -24.65 23.87
N ALA A 723 2.01 -24.68 24.54
CA ALA A 723 1.20 -25.90 24.68
C ALA A 723 0.73 -26.48 23.33
N LEU A 724 0.42 -25.62 22.34
CA LEU A 724 0.05 -26.07 21.00
C LEU A 724 1.24 -26.70 20.24
N PHE A 725 2.42 -26.08 20.31
CA PHE A 725 3.57 -26.45 19.48
C PHE A 725 4.52 -27.48 20.12
N GLU A 726 4.38 -27.80 21.41
CA GLU A 726 5.10 -28.90 22.09
C GLU A 726 4.53 -30.31 21.80
N GLY A 727 3.57 -30.42 20.87
CA GLY A 727 3.18 -31.70 20.26
C GLY A 727 2.14 -32.50 21.03
N SER A 728 1.42 -31.88 21.98
CA SER A 728 0.30 -32.51 22.65
C SER A 728 -0.94 -31.60 22.63
N LEU A 729 -1.87 -31.89 21.70
CA LEU A 729 -3.26 -31.45 21.87
C LEU A 729 -3.81 -32.14 23.12
N THR A 730 -3.78 -31.44 24.25
CA THR A 730 -4.29 -31.91 25.55
C THR A 730 -5.66 -31.30 25.88
N GLY A 731 -6.50 -32.07 26.56
CA GLY A 731 -7.78 -31.57 27.06
C GLY A 731 -8.72 -31.07 25.95
N GLN A 732 -9.45 -30.00 26.24
CA GLN A 732 -10.59 -29.53 25.43
C GLN A 732 -10.23 -29.19 23.97
N THR A 733 -8.98 -28.83 23.68
CA THR A 733 -8.54 -28.52 22.31
C THR A 733 -8.52 -29.76 21.41
N ARG A 734 -8.18 -30.93 21.96
CA ARG A 734 -8.21 -32.21 21.21
C ARG A 734 -9.64 -32.66 20.91
N ASP A 735 -10.57 -32.33 21.78
CA ASP A 735 -11.99 -32.66 21.60
C ASP A 735 -12.68 -31.74 20.59
N ARG A 736 -12.05 -30.60 20.25
CA ARG A 736 -12.56 -29.60 19.30
C ARG A 736 -11.76 -29.46 18.00
N PHE A 737 -10.54 -30.02 17.90
CA PHE A 737 -9.69 -29.91 16.70
C PHE A 737 -8.99 -31.21 16.32
N GLU A 738 -8.94 -31.44 15.01
CA GLU A 738 -8.13 -32.45 14.35
C GLU A 738 -6.91 -31.77 13.72
N MET A 739 -5.70 -32.24 14.02
CA MET A 739 -4.48 -31.70 13.41
C MET A 739 -4.30 -32.31 12.02
N ILE A 740 -4.44 -31.48 10.98
CA ILE A 740 -4.29 -31.88 9.57
C ILE A 740 -2.90 -31.54 9.01
N GLY A 741 -2.09 -30.78 9.77
CA GLY A 741 -0.71 -30.46 9.42
C GLY A 741 0.11 -30.12 10.66
N ALA A 742 1.13 -30.94 10.96
CA ALA A 742 2.04 -30.70 12.07
C ALA A 742 3.30 -29.94 11.61
N PRO A 743 3.94 -29.12 12.48
CA PRO A 743 5.12 -28.34 12.10
C PRO A 743 6.25 -29.21 11.53
N GLY A 744 6.75 -28.85 10.35
CA GLY A 744 7.81 -29.57 9.64
C GLY A 744 7.42 -30.95 9.08
N LYS A 745 6.12 -31.29 9.04
CA LYS A 745 5.59 -32.55 8.48
C LYS A 745 4.74 -32.28 7.24
N GLN A 746 4.54 -33.30 6.41
CA GLN A 746 3.55 -33.23 5.34
C GLN A 746 2.13 -33.12 5.90
N LEU A 747 1.24 -32.50 5.13
CA LEU A 747 -0.19 -32.49 5.41
C LEU A 747 -0.74 -33.93 5.46
N THR A 748 -1.56 -34.23 6.46
CA THR A 748 -2.20 -35.54 6.64
C THR A 748 -3.58 -35.63 6.01
N ASP A 749 -4.18 -34.49 5.68
CA ASP A 749 -5.43 -34.36 4.92
C ASP A 749 -5.40 -33.08 4.06
N GLU A 750 -6.24 -33.02 3.03
CA GLU A 750 -6.39 -31.84 2.19
C GLU A 750 -7.07 -30.71 2.98
N PRO A 751 -6.50 -29.48 3.03
CA PRO A 751 -7.12 -28.39 3.77
C PRO A 751 -8.47 -27.97 3.17
N GLN A 752 -9.27 -27.26 3.95
CA GLN A 752 -10.61 -26.83 3.57
C GLN A 752 -10.88 -25.40 4.05
N PRO A 753 -11.75 -24.65 3.35
CA PRO A 753 -12.26 -23.38 3.84
C PRO A 753 -12.84 -23.49 5.27
N GLY A 754 -12.32 -22.66 6.18
CA GLY A 754 -12.63 -22.67 7.61
C GLY A 754 -11.69 -23.53 8.47
N ASP A 755 -10.71 -24.23 7.90
CA ASP A 755 -9.58 -24.74 8.67
C ASP A 755 -8.70 -23.57 9.15
N VAL A 756 -8.05 -23.74 10.31
CA VAL A 756 -7.25 -22.72 10.97
C VAL A 756 -5.77 -22.98 10.73
N LEU A 757 -5.09 -22.01 10.11
CA LEU A 757 -3.63 -21.94 10.03
C LEU A 757 -3.13 -21.17 11.26
N CYS A 758 -2.43 -21.86 12.16
CA CYS A 758 -1.83 -21.28 13.36
C CYS A 758 -0.32 -21.15 13.17
N ARG A 759 0.23 -19.99 13.49
CA ARG A 759 1.67 -19.69 13.43
C ARG A 759 2.18 -19.25 14.80
N ARG A 760 3.34 -19.76 15.21
CA ARG A 760 3.96 -19.43 16.50
C ARG A 760 4.41 -17.96 16.48
N GLY A 761 3.77 -17.13 17.31
CA GLY A 761 4.18 -15.75 17.56
C GLY A 761 5.09 -15.62 18.77
N GLU A 762 5.75 -14.47 18.87
CA GLU A 762 6.53 -14.08 20.05
C GLU A 762 5.56 -13.88 21.25
N GLY A 763 5.83 -14.54 22.40
CA GLY A 763 5.18 -14.20 23.68
C GLY A 763 3.89 -14.95 24.04
N GLY A 764 3.77 -16.23 23.65
CA GLY A 764 2.61 -17.05 23.96
C GLY A 764 1.41 -16.84 23.04
N LEU A 765 1.40 -15.74 22.26
CA LEU A 765 0.42 -15.47 21.22
C LEU A 765 0.70 -16.31 19.97
N SER A 766 -0.33 -16.92 19.40
CA SER A 766 -0.28 -17.50 18.06
C SER A 766 -1.00 -16.57 17.09
N HIS A 767 -0.41 -16.33 15.92
CA HIS A 767 -1.14 -15.72 14.81
C HIS A 767 -2.05 -16.78 14.20
N ALA A 768 -3.30 -16.44 13.92
CA ALA A 768 -4.29 -17.38 13.42
C ALA A 768 -5.03 -16.80 12.22
N ALA A 769 -5.08 -17.58 11.14
CA ALA A 769 -5.75 -17.25 9.90
C ALA A 769 -6.74 -18.36 9.53
N LEU A 770 -7.90 -18.00 8.99
CA LEU A 770 -8.90 -18.94 8.47
C LEU A 770 -8.70 -19.11 6.98
N ILE A 771 -8.59 -20.36 6.50
CA ILE A 771 -8.54 -20.63 5.06
C ILE A 771 -9.86 -20.20 4.41
N ALA A 772 -9.77 -19.38 3.37
CA ALA A 772 -10.93 -18.76 2.71
C ALA A 772 -11.33 -19.46 1.40
N GLY A 773 -10.34 -19.94 0.64
CA GLY A 773 -10.52 -20.56 -0.67
C GLY A 773 -10.26 -22.08 -0.67
N VAL A 774 -10.78 -22.77 -1.69
CA VAL A 774 -10.49 -24.19 -1.97
C VAL A 774 -9.27 -24.39 -2.87
N ASP A 775 -8.78 -23.32 -3.49
CA ASP A 775 -7.71 -23.37 -4.49
C ASP A 775 -6.34 -23.08 -3.87
N TYR A 776 -5.35 -23.88 -4.27
CA TYR A 776 -3.97 -23.82 -3.80
C TYR A 776 -3.03 -23.45 -4.94
N TRP A 777 -2.13 -22.50 -4.68
CA TRP A 777 -1.35 -21.85 -5.72
C TRP A 777 0.15 -22.00 -5.43
N PRO A 778 0.94 -22.63 -6.32
CA PRO A 778 2.39 -22.50 -6.29
C PRO A 778 2.79 -21.02 -6.29
N ARG A 779 3.89 -20.66 -5.62
CA ARG A 779 4.28 -19.24 -5.43
C ARG A 779 4.26 -18.45 -6.74
N GLU A 780 4.74 -19.03 -7.83
CA GLU A 780 4.80 -18.41 -9.16
C GLU A 780 3.42 -18.22 -9.84
N GLN A 781 2.33 -18.74 -9.26
CA GLN A 781 0.96 -18.64 -9.79
C GLN A 781 0.03 -17.77 -8.93
N VAL A 782 0.42 -17.41 -7.70
CA VAL A 782 -0.43 -16.64 -6.74
C VAL A 782 -0.88 -15.30 -7.34
N GLU A 783 0.04 -14.55 -7.93
CA GLU A 783 -0.25 -13.25 -8.55
C GLU A 783 -1.12 -13.40 -9.81
N PHE A 784 -0.94 -14.49 -10.58
CA PHE A 784 -1.79 -14.81 -11.74
C PHE A 784 -3.23 -15.16 -11.34
N ALA A 785 -3.43 -15.71 -10.14
CA ALA A 785 -4.75 -15.94 -9.55
C ALA A 785 -5.42 -14.67 -9.02
N GLY A 786 -4.75 -13.51 -9.12
CA GLY A 786 -5.23 -12.27 -8.52
C GLY A 786 -5.29 -12.38 -6.99
N LEU A 787 -4.25 -12.96 -6.39
CA LEU A 787 -4.04 -13.03 -4.95
C LEU A 787 -2.74 -12.31 -4.58
N ILE A 788 -2.68 -11.77 -3.36
CA ILE A 788 -1.51 -11.06 -2.81
C ILE A 788 -0.74 -12.04 -1.88
N PRO A 789 0.47 -12.49 -2.24
CA PRO A 789 1.24 -13.43 -1.42
C PRO A 789 1.90 -12.76 -0.20
N GLU A 790 1.91 -13.42 0.96
CA GLU A 790 2.59 -12.91 2.17
C GLU A 790 4.12 -12.78 2.03
N SER A 791 4.74 -13.49 1.08
CA SER A 791 6.19 -13.51 0.89
C SER A 791 6.59 -14.12 -0.46
N ASN A 792 7.89 -14.06 -0.79
CA ASN A 792 8.47 -14.69 -1.98
C ASN A 792 9.07 -16.09 -1.71
N ARG A 793 8.68 -16.74 -0.61
CA ARG A 793 9.18 -18.10 -0.30
C ARG A 793 8.62 -19.12 -1.30
N PRO A 794 9.44 -20.08 -1.78
CA PRO A 794 8.94 -21.14 -2.65
C PRO A 794 8.06 -22.12 -1.85
N GLY A 795 6.97 -22.54 -2.45
CA GLY A 795 5.98 -23.42 -1.82
C GLY A 795 4.56 -23.17 -2.34
N ILE A 796 3.59 -23.73 -1.63
CA ILE A 796 2.16 -23.62 -1.95
C ILE A 796 1.51 -22.56 -1.05
N TYR A 797 0.63 -21.75 -1.63
CA TYR A 797 -0.08 -20.66 -0.97
C TYR A 797 -1.59 -20.89 -1.01
N VAL A 798 -2.30 -20.35 -0.02
CA VAL A 798 -3.76 -20.42 0.09
C VAL A 798 -4.33 -19.06 0.48
N GLN A 799 -5.49 -18.68 -0.09
CA GLN A 799 -6.21 -17.48 0.32
C GLN A 799 -6.72 -17.61 1.77
N VAL A 800 -6.54 -16.58 2.59
CA VAL A 800 -6.99 -16.57 3.99
C VAL A 800 -7.81 -15.32 4.34
N VAL A 801 -8.59 -15.42 5.42
CA VAL A 801 -9.17 -14.30 6.17
C VAL A 801 -8.52 -14.27 7.55
N GLU A 802 -8.12 -13.10 8.02
CA GLU A 802 -7.42 -12.95 9.30
C GLU A 802 -7.59 -11.59 9.96
N GLY A 803 -7.62 -11.59 11.30
CA GLY A 803 -7.57 -10.39 12.12
C GLY A 803 -6.15 -10.06 12.62
N GLY A 804 -5.97 -8.87 13.17
CA GLY A 804 -4.70 -8.39 13.71
C GLY A 804 -4.47 -6.92 13.41
N LEU A 805 -3.21 -6.48 13.43
CA LEU A 805 -2.83 -5.10 13.08
C LEU A 805 -3.08 -4.76 11.59
N PHE A 806 -3.01 -5.76 10.73
CA PHE A 806 -3.36 -5.69 9.31
C PHE A 806 -4.40 -6.78 9.05
N PRO A 807 -5.69 -6.50 9.29
CA PRO A 807 -6.73 -7.48 9.01
C PRO A 807 -6.91 -7.62 7.49
N HIS A 808 -7.16 -8.85 7.05
CA HIS A 808 -7.46 -9.17 5.66
C HIS A 808 -8.79 -9.91 5.59
N ALA A 809 -9.78 -9.30 4.95
CA ALA A 809 -11.04 -9.92 4.58
C ALA A 809 -10.88 -10.74 3.28
N SER A 810 -11.86 -11.57 2.97
CA SER A 810 -11.86 -12.39 1.74
C SER A 810 -11.81 -11.54 0.47
N ALA A 811 -12.38 -10.33 0.52
CA ALA A 811 -12.30 -9.33 -0.54
C ALA A 811 -10.88 -8.79 -0.80
N ASP A 812 -9.97 -8.84 0.18
CA ASP A 812 -8.59 -8.34 0.05
C ASP A 812 -7.66 -9.32 -0.69
N ARG A 813 -8.15 -10.52 -1.02
CA ARG A 813 -7.44 -11.52 -1.85
C ARG A 813 -6.05 -11.92 -1.32
N PHE A 814 -5.81 -11.81 -0.01
CA PHE A 814 -4.53 -12.12 0.61
C PHE A 814 -4.29 -13.63 0.75
N ALA A 815 -3.04 -14.08 0.57
CA ALA A 815 -2.66 -15.50 0.58
C ALA A 815 -1.39 -15.79 1.38
N ARG A 816 -1.43 -16.82 2.24
CA ARG A 816 -0.30 -17.28 3.08
C ARG A 816 0.34 -18.57 2.58
N LEU A 817 1.62 -18.77 2.92
CA LEU A 817 2.39 -19.99 2.63
C LEU A 817 1.85 -21.15 3.48
N LEU A 818 1.20 -22.10 2.80
CA LEU A 818 0.59 -23.31 3.34
C LEU A 818 1.62 -24.42 3.55
N THR A 819 2.50 -24.64 2.57
CA THR A 819 3.61 -25.61 2.65
C THR A 819 4.87 -25.08 1.97
N ASP A 820 6.04 -25.61 2.34
CA ASP A 820 7.27 -25.47 1.58
C ASP A 820 7.20 -26.17 0.20
N ALA A 821 8.28 -26.05 -0.58
CA ALA A 821 8.39 -26.66 -1.91
C ALA A 821 8.40 -28.21 -1.89
N GLU A 822 8.65 -28.83 -0.74
CA GLU A 822 8.60 -30.28 -0.52
C GLU A 822 7.25 -30.77 0.04
N GLY A 823 6.26 -29.87 0.14
CA GLY A 823 4.91 -30.18 0.61
C GLY A 823 4.79 -30.34 2.13
N ARG A 824 5.76 -29.82 2.90
CA ARG A 824 5.74 -29.83 4.38
C ARG A 824 5.20 -28.51 4.92
N VAL A 825 4.40 -28.58 5.98
CA VAL A 825 3.98 -27.40 6.74
C VAL A 825 5.23 -26.75 7.37
N PRO A 826 5.41 -25.41 7.30
CA PRO A 826 6.57 -24.74 7.89
C PRO A 826 6.76 -25.06 9.38
N PRO A 827 8.00 -25.09 9.90
CA PRO A 827 8.28 -25.51 11.28
C PRO A 827 7.78 -24.53 12.36
N ASP A 828 7.37 -23.31 11.96
CA ASP A 828 6.69 -22.32 12.79
C ASP A 828 5.15 -22.34 12.64
N GLN A 829 4.58 -23.28 11.88
CA GLN A 829 3.15 -23.36 11.57
C GLN A 829 2.53 -24.73 11.86
N MET A 830 1.22 -24.75 12.11
CA MET A 830 0.39 -25.95 12.12
C MET A 830 -0.99 -25.65 11.51
N LEU A 831 -1.65 -26.69 11.01
CA LEU A 831 -3.02 -26.61 10.53
C LEU A 831 -3.95 -27.46 11.38
N LEU A 832 -5.04 -26.84 11.81
CA LEU A 832 -6.07 -27.40 12.68
C LEU A 832 -7.44 -27.32 12.00
N ARG A 833 -8.11 -28.46 11.87
CA ARG A 833 -9.49 -28.55 11.42
C ARG A 833 -10.44 -28.53 12.61
N PRO A 834 -11.45 -27.63 12.66
CA PRO A 834 -12.50 -27.70 13.66
C PRO A 834 -13.27 -29.03 13.57
N LEU A 835 -13.27 -29.81 14.64
CA LEU A 835 -14.10 -31.01 14.79
C LEU A 835 -15.56 -30.57 14.94
N ARG A 836 -16.29 -30.55 13.82
CA ARG A 836 -17.75 -30.44 13.82
C ARG A 836 -18.34 -31.58 14.66
N GLU A 837 -19.44 -31.30 15.37
CA GLU A 837 -20.24 -32.33 16.05
C GLU A 837 -20.46 -33.52 15.09
N ARG A 838 -19.97 -34.70 15.45
CA ARG A 838 -19.89 -35.81 14.50
C ARG A 838 -21.29 -36.28 14.07
N PRO A 839 -21.50 -36.51 12.76
CA PRO A 839 -22.84 -36.59 12.19
C PRO A 839 -23.52 -37.93 12.44
N VAL A 840 -24.85 -37.90 12.59
CA VAL A 840 -25.70 -39.08 12.37
C VAL A 840 -26.30 -39.00 10.96
N GLY A 841 -25.88 -39.96 10.13
CA GLY A 841 -26.09 -40.09 8.69
C GLY A 841 -27.30 -39.41 8.02
N GLY A 842 -27.02 -38.69 6.94
CA GLY A 842 -28.04 -38.20 6.00
C GLY A 842 -27.42 -37.58 4.74
N SER A 843 -27.12 -38.39 3.72
CA SER A 843 -26.94 -37.84 2.37
C SER A 843 -28.29 -37.29 1.88
N ALA A 844 -28.29 -36.05 1.38
CA ALA A 844 -29.52 -35.41 0.92
C ALA A 844 -30.15 -36.22 -0.23
N ARG A 845 -31.30 -36.87 0.03
CA ARG A 845 -32.01 -37.68 -0.97
C ARG A 845 -32.66 -36.75 -1.99
N THR A 846 -32.08 -36.67 -3.19
CA THR A 846 -32.51 -35.79 -4.28
C THR A 846 -33.66 -36.35 -5.14
N ASP A 847 -34.18 -37.52 -4.80
CA ASP A 847 -35.14 -38.28 -5.61
C ASP A 847 -36.51 -37.59 -5.75
N HIS A 848 -37.14 -37.78 -6.92
CA HIS A 848 -38.45 -37.22 -7.27
C HIS A 848 -39.58 -37.80 -6.42
N GLU A 849 -39.49 -39.07 -5.99
CA GLU A 849 -40.50 -39.66 -5.10
C GLU A 849 -40.46 -39.02 -3.70
N TYR A 850 -39.27 -38.77 -3.16
CA TYR A 850 -39.10 -38.11 -1.86
C TYR A 850 -39.63 -36.66 -1.89
N LYS A 851 -39.39 -35.92 -2.99
CA LYS A 851 -39.94 -34.56 -3.17
C LYS A 851 -41.47 -34.54 -3.26
N ARG A 852 -42.10 -35.55 -3.89
CA ARG A 852 -43.57 -35.70 -3.87
C ARG A 852 -44.10 -36.03 -2.49
N TRP A 853 -43.41 -36.91 -1.75
CA TRP A 853 -43.75 -37.22 -0.37
C TRP A 853 -43.73 -35.97 0.52
N VAL A 854 -42.73 -35.07 0.37
CA VAL A 854 -42.70 -33.78 1.07
C VAL A 854 -43.92 -32.91 0.72
N GLN A 855 -44.23 -32.75 -0.57
CA GLN A 855 -45.41 -31.97 -1.02
C GLN A 855 -46.74 -32.54 -0.48
N GLN A 856 -46.91 -33.86 -0.51
CA GLN A 856 -48.08 -34.54 0.05
C GLN A 856 -48.19 -34.36 1.56
N SER A 857 -47.07 -34.51 2.27
CA SER A 857 -46.99 -34.37 3.72
C SER A 857 -47.35 -32.96 4.17
N LEU A 858 -46.88 -31.92 3.48
CA LEU A 858 -47.24 -30.53 3.77
C LEU A 858 -48.72 -30.25 3.46
N ASN A 859 -49.25 -30.75 2.35
CA ASN A 859 -50.68 -30.67 2.03
C ASN A 859 -51.56 -31.30 3.11
N GLN A 860 -51.14 -32.45 3.66
CA GLN A 860 -51.87 -33.15 4.71
C GLN A 860 -51.75 -32.45 6.09
N VAL A 861 -50.53 -32.06 6.49
CA VAL A 861 -50.22 -31.57 7.84
C VAL A 861 -50.52 -30.08 8.01
N LEU A 862 -50.41 -29.27 6.94
CA LEU A 862 -50.74 -27.83 6.95
C LEU A 862 -52.06 -27.49 6.23
N GLY A 863 -52.72 -28.46 5.60
CA GLY A 863 -53.96 -28.23 4.84
C GLY A 863 -53.77 -27.49 3.51
N THR A 864 -52.54 -27.44 2.99
CA THR A 864 -52.23 -26.76 1.71
C THR A 864 -52.75 -27.55 0.50
N GLN A 865 -52.95 -26.86 -0.63
CA GLN A 865 -53.44 -27.46 -1.89
C GLN A 865 -52.39 -27.39 -3.01
N PHE A 866 -51.13 -27.71 -2.72
CA PHE A 866 -50.08 -27.76 -3.74
C PHE A 866 -50.31 -28.89 -4.74
N VAL A 867 -49.98 -28.66 -6.01
CA VAL A 867 -49.87 -29.72 -7.00
C VAL A 867 -48.64 -30.57 -6.64
N VAL A 868 -48.83 -31.89 -6.55
CA VAL A 868 -47.76 -32.84 -6.20
C VAL A 868 -47.03 -33.27 -7.48
N ASP A 869 -46.01 -32.53 -7.85
CA ASP A 869 -45.31 -32.66 -9.14
C ASP A 869 -43.84 -33.10 -9.03
N SER A 870 -43.28 -33.20 -7.81
CA SER A 870 -41.86 -33.40 -7.45
C SER A 870 -40.96 -32.15 -7.50
N ILE A 871 -41.52 -30.97 -7.76
CA ILE A 871 -40.79 -29.70 -7.85
C ILE A 871 -41.01 -28.92 -6.55
N LEU A 872 -40.00 -28.89 -5.68
CA LEU A 872 -40.00 -28.07 -4.46
C LEU A 872 -39.82 -26.59 -4.79
N GLY A 873 -40.82 -25.99 -5.44
CA GLY A 873 -40.83 -24.58 -5.82
C GLY A 873 -41.06 -23.64 -4.62
N PRO A 874 -41.00 -22.31 -4.83
CA PRO A 874 -41.06 -21.32 -3.74
C PRO A 874 -42.27 -21.46 -2.80
N GLN A 875 -43.42 -21.91 -3.31
CA GLN A 875 -44.62 -22.16 -2.51
C GLN A 875 -44.45 -23.35 -1.56
N THR A 876 -43.85 -24.45 -2.04
CA THR A 876 -43.54 -25.62 -1.19
C THR A 876 -42.42 -25.29 -0.20
N VAL A 877 -41.37 -24.59 -0.63
CA VAL A 877 -40.27 -24.14 0.27
C VAL A 877 -40.78 -23.18 1.35
N GLY A 878 -41.68 -22.26 1.00
CA GLY A 878 -42.36 -21.40 1.98
C GLY A 878 -43.19 -22.20 2.98
N ALA A 879 -43.86 -23.28 2.55
CA ALA A 879 -44.58 -24.18 3.46
C ALA A 879 -43.64 -25.02 4.35
N ILE A 880 -42.45 -25.42 3.86
CA ILE A 880 -41.43 -26.07 4.69
C ILE A 880 -40.96 -25.10 5.78
N ARG A 881 -40.64 -23.85 5.43
CA ARG A 881 -40.27 -22.80 6.40
C ARG A 881 -41.37 -22.55 7.42
N LEU A 882 -42.61 -22.40 6.98
CA LEU A 882 -43.76 -22.22 7.88
C LEU A 882 -43.96 -23.42 8.81
N PHE A 883 -43.72 -24.65 8.34
CA PHE A 883 -43.77 -25.85 9.17
C PHE A 883 -42.65 -25.85 10.23
N GLN A 884 -41.41 -25.58 9.81
CA GLN A 884 -40.24 -25.51 10.69
C GLN A 884 -40.44 -24.47 11.79
N GLN A 885 -40.85 -23.25 11.41
CA GLN A 885 -41.12 -22.15 12.33
C GLN A 885 -42.20 -22.53 13.36
N ARG A 886 -43.31 -23.16 12.92
CA ARG A 886 -44.38 -23.65 13.81
C ARG A 886 -43.98 -24.81 14.71
N ARG A 887 -42.85 -25.47 14.44
CA ARG A 887 -42.32 -26.60 15.23
C ARG A 887 -41.06 -26.24 16.04
N GLY A 888 -40.64 -24.97 16.04
CA GLY A 888 -39.43 -24.53 16.73
C GLY A 888 -38.15 -25.11 16.13
N LEU A 889 -38.16 -25.43 14.84
CA LEU A 889 -37.00 -25.93 14.10
C LEU A 889 -36.31 -24.80 13.34
N VAL A 890 -35.05 -25.03 12.95
CA VAL A 890 -34.31 -24.13 12.05
C VAL A 890 -35.11 -23.90 10.76
N VAL A 891 -35.34 -22.62 10.43
CA VAL A 891 -36.27 -22.19 9.37
C VAL A 891 -35.53 -21.98 8.04
N ASP A 892 -34.86 -23.02 7.56
CA ASP A 892 -34.04 -22.98 6.33
C ASP A 892 -34.88 -23.23 5.04
N GLY A 893 -36.01 -23.94 5.14
CA GLY A 893 -36.83 -24.38 4.02
C GLY A 893 -36.39 -25.72 3.40
N ILE A 894 -35.51 -26.46 4.07
CA ILE A 894 -34.93 -27.73 3.65
C ILE A 894 -35.44 -28.85 4.55
N VAL A 895 -36.06 -29.89 3.98
CA VAL A 895 -36.46 -31.08 4.75
C VAL A 895 -35.26 -31.98 5.01
N GLY A 896 -34.40 -31.58 5.95
CA GLY A 896 -33.37 -32.42 6.56
C GLY A 896 -33.94 -33.40 7.60
N PRO A 897 -33.13 -34.32 8.16
CA PRO A 897 -33.62 -35.43 8.99
C PRO A 897 -34.48 -35.03 10.21
N ILE A 898 -34.18 -33.88 10.83
CA ILE A 898 -34.96 -33.35 11.97
C ILE A 898 -36.33 -32.85 11.51
N THR A 899 -36.39 -32.14 10.37
CA THR A 899 -37.65 -31.65 9.77
C THR A 899 -38.48 -32.80 9.20
N GLU A 900 -37.83 -33.80 8.59
CA GLU A 900 -38.45 -35.05 8.14
C GLU A 900 -39.11 -35.79 9.31
N ARG A 901 -38.37 -35.97 10.42
CA ARG A 901 -38.88 -36.59 11.63
C ARG A 901 -40.06 -35.83 12.22
N ALA A 902 -39.96 -34.50 12.31
CA ALA A 902 -41.04 -33.65 12.81
C ALA A 902 -42.29 -33.68 11.92
N LEU A 903 -42.15 -33.82 10.59
CA LEU A 903 -43.29 -34.03 9.68
C LEU A 903 -43.99 -35.37 9.97
N ILE A 904 -43.23 -36.45 10.17
CA ILE A 904 -43.76 -37.78 10.51
C ILE A 904 -44.47 -37.73 11.86
N ASP A 905 -43.85 -37.17 12.90
CA ASP A 905 -44.43 -37.03 14.23
C ASP A 905 -45.63 -36.04 14.23
N ALA A 906 -45.76 -35.18 13.22
CA ALA A 906 -46.94 -34.34 12.95
C ALA A 906 -48.05 -35.04 12.14
N GLY A 907 -47.89 -36.32 11.79
CA GLY A 907 -48.91 -37.13 11.12
C GLY A 907 -48.67 -37.40 9.63
N ALA A 908 -47.50 -37.09 9.08
CA ALA A 908 -47.12 -37.48 7.72
C ALA A 908 -46.85 -39.01 7.61
N PRO A 909 -47.10 -39.63 6.44
CA PRO A 909 -46.72 -41.03 6.19
C PRO A 909 -45.18 -41.19 6.17
N LEU A 910 -44.65 -42.42 6.19
CA LEU A 910 -43.20 -42.65 6.11
C LEU A 910 -42.63 -42.43 4.68
N PRO A 911 -41.39 -41.93 4.53
CA PRO A 911 -40.77 -41.62 3.23
C PRO A 911 -40.15 -42.84 2.50
N PRO A 912 -39.97 -42.76 1.16
CA PRO A 912 -39.39 -43.83 0.33
C PRO A 912 -37.86 -44.02 0.48
N ALA A 913 -37.37 -45.19 0.05
CA ALA A 913 -35.97 -45.64 0.19
C ALA A 913 -35.07 -45.34 -1.03
N PRO A 914 -33.73 -45.20 -0.89
CA PRO A 914 -32.84 -44.65 -1.92
C PRO A 914 -32.15 -45.71 -2.83
N PRO A 915 -31.76 -45.36 -4.09
CA PRO A 915 -31.07 -46.23 -5.05
C PRO A 915 -29.52 -46.13 -5.05
N ALA A 916 -28.83 -47.00 -5.80
CA ALA A 916 -27.35 -47.17 -5.81
C ALA A 916 -26.64 -46.74 -7.14
N PRO A 917 -25.32 -46.41 -7.15
CA PRO A 917 -24.63 -45.68 -8.25
C PRO A 917 -23.73 -46.49 -9.21
N MET A 918 -23.35 -45.89 -10.37
CA MET A 918 -22.39 -46.39 -11.39
C MET A 918 -21.62 -45.24 -12.14
N PRO A 919 -20.52 -45.51 -12.91
CA PRO A 919 -19.47 -44.51 -13.27
C PRO A 919 -19.46 -43.94 -14.73
N ALA A 920 -18.46 -43.10 -15.07
CA ALA A 920 -18.48 -42.03 -16.11
C ALA A 920 -17.65 -42.24 -17.42
N ALA A 921 -17.83 -41.34 -18.42
CA ALA A 921 -17.04 -41.21 -19.68
C ALA A 921 -17.18 -39.82 -20.40
N SER A 922 -16.41 -39.58 -21.49
CA SER A 922 -16.00 -38.27 -22.11
C SER A 922 -16.46 -37.99 -23.58
N SER A 923 -16.42 -36.73 -24.11
CA SER A 923 -15.88 -36.32 -25.46
C SER A 923 -16.20 -34.87 -26.00
N SER A 924 -15.39 -34.41 -26.99
CA SER A 924 -15.19 -33.12 -27.74
C SER A 924 -16.19 -32.66 -28.87
N VAL A 925 -15.97 -31.47 -29.53
CA VAL A 925 -16.20 -31.13 -31.00
C VAL A 925 -15.80 -29.64 -31.43
N GLU A 926 -15.70 -29.32 -32.75
CA GLU A 926 -14.94 -28.21 -33.45
C GLU A 926 -15.72 -26.98 -34.10
N ILE A 927 -15.13 -26.25 -35.10
CA ILE A 927 -15.32 -24.81 -35.52
C ILE A 927 -15.77 -24.56 -37.01
N SER A 928 -16.46 -23.43 -37.32
CA SER A 928 -16.53 -22.67 -38.64
C SER A 928 -17.29 -21.29 -38.53
N GLN A 929 -17.45 -20.39 -39.56
CA GLN A 929 -16.49 -19.58 -40.36
C GLN A 929 -17.15 -18.31 -41.07
N ASP A 930 -16.34 -17.40 -41.68
CA ASP A 930 -16.59 -16.34 -42.73
C ASP A 930 -17.28 -14.94 -42.47
N PHE A 931 -16.86 -13.90 -43.25
CA PHE A 931 -17.07 -12.41 -43.13
C PHE A 931 -17.54 -11.71 -44.46
N PRO A 932 -18.12 -10.47 -44.47
CA PRO A 932 -17.45 -9.29 -45.12
C PRO A 932 -17.83 -7.82 -44.69
N MET A 933 -17.12 -6.83 -45.31
CA MET A 933 -16.94 -5.35 -45.15
C MET A 933 -18.16 -4.36 -45.18
N GLY A 934 -17.97 -3.07 -44.76
CA GLY A 934 -18.96 -1.95 -44.75
C GLY A 934 -18.47 -0.57 -45.32
N PRO A 935 -19.34 0.46 -45.53
CA PRO A 935 -19.42 1.74 -44.73
C PRO A 935 -20.84 2.43 -44.81
N PRO A 936 -21.08 3.76 -44.65
CA PRO A 936 -20.63 4.81 -43.69
C PRO A 936 -21.76 5.29 -42.72
N ILE A 937 -21.49 6.23 -41.80
CA ILE A 937 -22.45 6.72 -40.79
C ILE A 937 -23.37 7.84 -41.30
N GLY A 938 -24.63 7.49 -41.60
CA GLY A 938 -25.78 8.41 -41.62
C GLY A 938 -26.64 8.28 -40.35
N PRO A 939 -27.91 8.73 -40.35
CA PRO A 939 -28.85 8.51 -39.24
C PRO A 939 -29.12 7.02 -38.91
N ASP A 940 -28.66 6.12 -39.79
CA ASP A 940 -28.67 4.66 -39.65
C ASP A 940 -27.35 4.06 -39.10
N SER A 941 -26.58 4.83 -38.31
CA SER A 941 -25.26 4.42 -37.83
C SER A 941 -25.27 3.05 -37.12
N THR A 942 -24.33 2.19 -37.51
CA THR A 942 -24.12 0.87 -36.90
C THR A 942 -23.66 0.96 -35.45
N ALA A 943 -23.07 2.08 -35.02
CA ALA A 943 -22.70 2.31 -33.63
C ALA A 943 -23.95 2.45 -32.73
N VAL A 944 -24.94 3.25 -33.16
CA VAL A 944 -26.22 3.42 -32.43
C VAL A 944 -27.04 2.13 -32.44
N ARG A 945 -27.10 1.44 -33.58
CA ARG A 945 -27.73 0.10 -33.69
C ARG A 945 -26.95 -1.01 -32.96
N GLY A 946 -25.70 -0.79 -32.59
CA GLY A 946 -24.87 -1.75 -31.83
C GLY A 946 -25.03 -1.58 -30.32
N PHE A 947 -25.15 -0.33 -29.85
CA PHE A 947 -25.36 -0.01 -28.44
C PHE A 947 -26.74 -0.47 -27.94
N MET A 948 -27.79 -0.29 -28.75
CA MET A 948 -29.15 -0.73 -28.45
C MET A 948 -29.44 -2.16 -28.96
N GLN A 949 -28.72 -3.17 -28.45
CA GLN A 949 -29.08 -4.58 -28.63
C GLN A 949 -29.13 -5.33 -27.29
N ILE A 950 -30.29 -5.91 -26.99
CA ILE A 950 -30.41 -7.00 -26.02
C ILE A 950 -29.87 -8.30 -26.64
N LYS A 951 -29.13 -9.09 -25.86
CA LYS A 951 -28.62 -10.40 -26.31
C LYS A 951 -29.64 -11.52 -26.14
N HIS A 952 -30.45 -11.47 -25.07
CA HIS A 952 -31.45 -12.48 -24.73
C HIS A 952 -32.82 -11.85 -24.50
N ALA A 953 -33.87 -12.67 -24.47
CA ALA A 953 -35.23 -12.19 -24.32
C ALA A 953 -35.52 -11.66 -22.91
N VAL A 954 -36.25 -10.54 -22.84
CA VAL A 954 -36.60 -9.83 -21.61
C VAL A 954 -38.10 -9.88 -21.38
N GLY A 955 -38.55 -10.15 -20.15
CA GLY A 955 -39.96 -10.24 -19.77
C GLY A 955 -40.42 -11.67 -19.50
N ILE A 956 -41.68 -11.97 -19.84
CA ILE A 956 -42.31 -13.26 -19.53
C ILE A 956 -41.64 -14.40 -20.29
N ARG A 957 -41.13 -15.39 -19.54
CA ARG A 957 -40.32 -16.52 -20.03
C ARG A 957 -39.01 -16.10 -20.72
N GLY A 958 -38.63 -14.83 -20.65
CA GLY A 958 -37.31 -14.36 -21.05
C GLY A 958 -36.22 -14.91 -20.13
N GLU A 959 -34.99 -14.91 -20.60
CA GLU A 959 -33.82 -15.27 -19.80
C GLU A 959 -33.44 -14.15 -18.82
N ASN A 960 -33.87 -12.91 -19.12
CA ASN A 960 -33.88 -11.79 -18.17
C ASN A 960 -32.49 -11.47 -17.58
N LEU A 961 -31.43 -11.55 -18.38
CA LEU A 961 -30.09 -11.15 -17.94
C LEU A 961 -30.07 -9.68 -17.52
N PRO A 962 -29.49 -9.30 -16.36
CA PRO A 962 -29.67 -7.96 -15.80
C PRO A 962 -29.36 -6.79 -16.74
N ARG A 963 -28.28 -6.92 -17.54
CA ARG A 963 -27.88 -5.93 -18.55
C ARG A 963 -28.93 -5.73 -19.65
N ASP A 964 -29.55 -6.81 -20.12
CA ASP A 964 -30.56 -6.74 -21.18
C ASP A 964 -31.88 -6.17 -20.63
N VAL A 965 -32.23 -6.52 -19.38
CA VAL A 965 -33.42 -6.00 -18.68
C VAL A 965 -33.31 -4.50 -18.42
N TYR A 966 -32.16 -4.04 -17.93
CA TYR A 966 -31.86 -2.64 -17.65
C TYR A 966 -32.03 -1.76 -18.91
N LEU A 967 -31.50 -2.23 -20.05
CA LEU A 967 -31.67 -1.56 -21.35
C LEU A 967 -33.16 -1.46 -21.78
N ILE A 968 -33.97 -2.48 -21.50
CA ILE A 968 -35.42 -2.43 -21.78
C ILE A 968 -36.16 -1.50 -20.82
N GLN A 969 -35.77 -1.42 -19.55
CA GLN A 969 -36.34 -0.48 -18.58
C GLN A 969 -36.10 0.97 -19.03
N ILE A 970 -34.88 1.32 -19.45
CA ILE A 970 -34.55 2.64 -20.04
C ILE A 970 -35.41 2.95 -21.27
N LEU A 971 -35.46 2.04 -22.24
CA LEU A 971 -36.23 2.26 -23.48
C LEU A 971 -37.74 2.40 -23.21
N LEU A 972 -38.26 1.70 -22.21
CA LEU A 972 -39.63 1.87 -21.73
C LEU A 972 -39.81 3.21 -21.01
N ASN A 973 -38.86 3.68 -20.20
CA ASN A 973 -38.93 4.97 -19.53
C ASN A 973 -38.93 6.14 -20.53
N VAL A 974 -38.13 6.10 -21.59
CA VAL A 974 -38.19 7.07 -22.70
C VAL A 974 -39.60 7.13 -23.32
N TYR A 975 -40.25 5.99 -23.52
CA TYR A 975 -41.64 5.93 -23.98
C TYR A 975 -42.64 6.45 -22.94
N ARG A 976 -42.46 6.11 -21.66
CA ARG A 976 -43.36 6.49 -20.56
C ARG A 976 -43.32 7.99 -20.31
N TYR A 977 -42.14 8.58 -20.20
CA TYR A 977 -41.92 10.02 -20.07
C TYR A 977 -42.60 10.82 -21.18
N ARG A 978 -42.38 10.46 -22.45
CA ARG A 978 -42.98 11.16 -23.60
C ARG A 978 -44.51 11.08 -23.66
N ASN A 979 -45.12 10.12 -22.96
CA ASN A 979 -46.58 9.98 -22.82
C ASN A 979 -47.08 10.40 -21.42
N GLN A 980 -46.26 11.10 -20.63
CA GLN A 980 -46.57 11.58 -19.27
C GLN A 980 -46.99 10.46 -18.30
N MET A 981 -46.48 9.25 -18.49
CA MET A 981 -46.72 8.09 -17.62
C MET A 981 -45.60 7.95 -16.59
N LYS A 982 -45.96 7.54 -15.35
CA LYS A 982 -45.00 7.27 -14.28
C LYS A 982 -43.96 6.24 -14.73
N GLU A 983 -42.67 6.58 -14.63
CA GLU A 983 -41.51 5.74 -14.94
C GLU A 983 -41.44 4.49 -14.03
N ILE A 984 -40.71 3.48 -14.48
CA ILE A 984 -40.42 2.24 -13.75
C ILE A 984 -38.96 2.23 -13.30
N ALA A 985 -38.64 1.46 -12.26
CA ALA A 985 -37.25 1.32 -11.79
C ALA A 985 -36.34 0.70 -12.87
N GLU A 986 -35.14 1.23 -12.98
CA GLU A 986 -34.04 0.71 -13.82
C GLU A 986 -33.10 -0.09 -12.91
N ASP A 987 -33.49 -1.33 -12.58
CA ASP A 987 -32.82 -2.18 -11.59
C ASP A 987 -32.26 -3.48 -12.19
N GLY A 988 -32.44 -3.70 -13.49
CA GLY A 988 -32.05 -4.92 -14.19
C GLY A 988 -32.88 -6.15 -13.83
N LYS A 989 -34.00 -6.02 -13.11
CA LYS A 989 -34.84 -7.14 -12.67
C LYS A 989 -36.21 -7.10 -13.33
N VAL A 990 -36.66 -8.25 -13.84
CA VAL A 990 -38.00 -8.36 -14.46
C VAL A 990 -39.06 -8.54 -13.37
N GLY A 991 -39.44 -7.42 -12.77
CA GLY A 991 -40.55 -7.32 -11.83
C GLY A 991 -41.94 -7.22 -12.51
N PRO A 992 -43.02 -7.24 -11.72
CA PRO A 992 -44.39 -7.05 -12.22
C PRO A 992 -44.58 -5.71 -12.95
N GLU A 993 -43.89 -4.66 -12.51
CA GLU A 993 -43.94 -3.33 -13.12
C GLU A 993 -43.28 -3.30 -14.51
N THR A 994 -42.09 -3.88 -14.65
CA THR A 994 -41.39 -4.08 -15.93
C THR A 994 -42.25 -4.90 -16.90
N ILE A 995 -42.86 -6.01 -16.44
CA ILE A 995 -43.78 -6.82 -17.27
C ILE A 995 -45.03 -6.03 -17.66
N SER A 996 -45.58 -5.22 -16.76
CA SER A 996 -46.74 -4.38 -17.04
C SER A 996 -46.40 -3.31 -18.09
N ALA A 997 -45.26 -2.63 -17.96
CA ALA A 997 -44.78 -1.64 -18.91
C ALA A 997 -44.48 -2.24 -20.30
N ILE A 998 -43.86 -3.43 -20.38
CA ILE A 998 -43.70 -4.16 -21.64
C ILE A 998 -45.06 -4.42 -22.30
N ARG A 999 -46.03 -4.96 -21.54
CA ARG A 999 -47.38 -5.25 -22.05
C ARG A 999 -48.14 -3.99 -22.45
N GLU A 1000 -47.94 -2.89 -21.74
CA GLU A 1000 -48.55 -1.59 -22.02
C GLU A 1000 -48.03 -1.00 -23.31
N PHE A 1001 -46.70 -0.94 -23.51
CA PHE A 1001 -46.10 -0.55 -24.78
C PHE A 1001 -46.58 -1.46 -25.92
N GLN A 1002 -46.57 -2.78 -25.71
CA GLN A 1002 -47.01 -3.78 -26.68
C GLN A 1002 -48.46 -3.62 -27.20
N ARG A 1003 -49.37 -3.02 -26.41
CA ARG A 1003 -50.74 -2.71 -26.85
C ARG A 1003 -50.74 -1.74 -28.02
N THR A 1004 -49.82 -0.78 -28.06
CA THR A 1004 -49.68 0.17 -29.19
C THR A 1004 -49.30 -0.56 -30.48
N THR A 1005 -48.46 -1.59 -30.38
CA THR A 1005 -48.05 -2.45 -31.51
C THR A 1005 -49.03 -3.60 -31.82
N LYS A 1006 -50.16 -3.67 -31.10
CA LYS A 1006 -51.23 -4.70 -31.24
C LYS A 1006 -50.76 -6.16 -31.10
N TRP A 1007 -49.71 -6.41 -30.32
CA TRP A 1007 -49.21 -7.77 -30.03
C TRP A 1007 -48.71 -7.83 -28.59
N VAL A 1008 -49.45 -8.50 -27.70
CA VAL A 1008 -49.22 -8.47 -26.24
C VAL A 1008 -49.00 -9.87 -25.68
N ASP A 1009 -47.75 -10.19 -25.36
CA ASP A 1009 -47.34 -11.42 -24.67
C ASP A 1009 -46.57 -11.13 -23.37
N GLY A 1010 -46.02 -9.91 -23.22
CA GLY A 1010 -45.18 -9.48 -22.11
C GLY A 1010 -43.71 -9.86 -22.25
N ARG A 1011 -43.25 -10.13 -23.48
CA ARG A 1011 -41.87 -10.55 -23.80
C ARG A 1011 -41.28 -9.69 -24.92
N VAL A 1012 -40.01 -9.32 -24.77
CA VAL A 1012 -39.22 -8.56 -25.73
C VAL A 1012 -38.07 -9.43 -26.19
N ASP A 1013 -38.21 -10.06 -27.35
CA ASP A 1013 -37.16 -10.90 -27.94
C ASP A 1013 -36.11 -10.06 -28.69
N PRO A 1014 -34.82 -10.49 -28.70
CA PRO A 1014 -33.76 -9.87 -29.50
C PRO A 1014 -34.16 -9.77 -30.96
N ARG A 1015 -34.06 -8.57 -31.54
CA ARG A 1015 -34.49 -8.25 -32.93
C ARG A 1015 -35.98 -8.56 -33.20
N GLY A 1016 -36.78 -8.82 -32.16
CA GLY A 1016 -38.23 -9.04 -32.23
C GLY A 1016 -39.01 -7.76 -32.49
N ARG A 1017 -40.33 -7.89 -32.74
CA ARG A 1017 -41.18 -6.75 -33.16
C ARG A 1017 -41.27 -5.66 -32.08
N THR A 1018 -41.44 -6.06 -30.82
CA THR A 1018 -41.50 -5.13 -29.68
C THR A 1018 -40.17 -4.41 -29.46
N PHE A 1019 -39.04 -5.10 -29.64
CA PHE A 1019 -37.71 -4.49 -29.49
C PHE A 1019 -37.46 -3.42 -30.56
N ARG A 1020 -37.71 -3.73 -31.84
CA ARG A 1020 -37.56 -2.75 -32.93
C ARG A 1020 -38.49 -1.56 -32.75
N ALA A 1021 -39.73 -1.78 -32.29
CA ALA A 1021 -40.65 -0.68 -32.04
C ALA A 1021 -40.21 0.24 -30.89
N LEU A 1022 -39.59 -0.31 -29.83
CA LEU A 1022 -38.96 0.51 -28.77
C LEU A 1022 -37.75 1.27 -29.31
N GLU A 1023 -36.87 0.59 -30.05
CA GLU A 1023 -35.66 1.17 -30.64
C GLU A 1023 -36.04 2.32 -31.60
N ASP A 1024 -36.95 2.09 -32.55
CA ASP A 1024 -37.38 3.09 -33.54
C ASP A 1024 -38.19 4.24 -32.92
N PHE A 1025 -38.86 4.01 -31.78
CA PHE A 1025 -39.49 5.09 -31.00
C PHE A 1025 -38.44 5.95 -30.26
N ALA A 1026 -37.44 5.33 -29.63
CA ALA A 1026 -36.45 6.04 -28.83
C ALA A 1026 -35.32 6.70 -29.66
N ARG A 1027 -34.98 6.11 -30.82
CA ARG A 1027 -33.84 6.51 -31.68
C ARG A 1027 -33.82 8.02 -32.04
N PRO A 1028 -34.93 8.66 -32.45
CA PRO A 1028 -34.91 10.09 -32.79
C PRO A 1028 -34.54 10.96 -31.58
N PHE A 1029 -35.05 10.61 -30.39
CA PHE A 1029 -34.88 11.40 -29.17
C PHE A 1029 -33.48 11.24 -28.56
N LEU A 1030 -32.90 10.04 -28.66
CA LEU A 1030 -31.51 9.81 -28.27
C LEU A 1030 -30.54 10.57 -29.19
N ILE A 1031 -30.83 10.63 -30.49
CA ILE A 1031 -30.06 11.45 -31.46
C ILE A 1031 -30.23 12.96 -31.17
N GLU A 1032 -31.45 13.40 -30.87
CA GLU A 1032 -31.76 14.81 -30.55
C GLU A 1032 -31.03 15.27 -29.27
N ALA A 1033 -31.07 14.49 -28.19
CA ALA A 1033 -30.34 14.81 -26.96
C ALA A 1033 -28.81 14.80 -27.15
N MET A 1034 -28.26 13.81 -27.86
CA MET A 1034 -26.82 13.79 -28.17
C MET A 1034 -26.42 14.99 -29.05
N SER A 1035 -27.30 15.46 -29.93
CA SER A 1035 -27.07 16.66 -30.75
C SER A 1035 -27.13 17.95 -29.93
N ILE A 1036 -28.04 18.05 -28.96
CA ILE A 1036 -28.13 19.19 -28.03
C ILE A 1036 -26.90 19.25 -27.12
N ILE A 1037 -26.44 18.11 -26.59
CA ILE A 1037 -25.20 18.02 -25.79
C ILE A 1037 -23.98 18.46 -26.62
N THR A 1038 -23.94 18.16 -27.92
CA THR A 1038 -22.84 18.57 -28.82
C THR A 1038 -22.83 20.09 -29.11
N LEU A 1039 -23.97 20.78 -29.02
CA LEU A 1039 -24.08 22.25 -29.17
C LEU A 1039 -24.05 23.01 -27.84
N GLY A 1040 -24.26 22.33 -26.70
CA GLY A 1040 -24.30 22.93 -25.36
C GLY A 1040 -22.94 23.30 -24.78
N ILE A 1041 -21.83 22.84 -25.35
CA ILE A 1041 -20.45 23.13 -24.89
C ILE A 1041 -19.83 24.30 -25.69
N SER A 1042 -20.65 25.30 -26.04
CA SER A 1042 -20.16 26.64 -26.41
C SER A 1042 -20.98 27.70 -25.68
N GLY A 1043 -20.38 28.31 -24.65
CA GLY A 1043 -21.02 29.36 -23.87
C GLY A 1043 -21.13 30.67 -24.65
N SER A 1044 -22.29 30.95 -25.25
CA SER A 1044 -22.71 32.31 -25.68
C SER A 1044 -24.20 32.37 -26.08
N TYR A 1045 -25.12 32.21 -25.12
CA TYR A 1045 -26.53 32.61 -25.31
C TYR A 1045 -27.15 33.14 -23.99
N ARG A 1046 -26.66 34.31 -23.54
CA ARG A 1046 -27.27 35.11 -22.45
C ARG A 1046 -27.66 36.51 -22.95
N SER A 1047 -28.39 36.58 -24.07
CA SER A 1047 -28.93 37.85 -24.61
C SER A 1047 -30.14 37.67 -25.55
N ALA A 1048 -31.11 36.84 -25.16
CA ALA A 1048 -32.47 36.83 -25.71
C ALA A 1048 -33.39 36.09 -24.71
N ILE A 1049 -34.60 36.62 -24.47
CA ILE A 1049 -35.55 36.29 -23.38
C ILE A 1049 -35.36 37.19 -22.14
N SER A 1050 -35.35 38.49 -22.38
CA SER A 1050 -36.19 39.42 -21.62
C SER A 1050 -37.45 39.70 -22.46
N ASP A 1051 -38.61 39.83 -21.83
CA ASP A 1051 -39.94 40.13 -22.39
C ASP A 1051 -40.90 38.93 -22.54
N SER A 1052 -41.37 38.39 -21.41
CA SER A 1052 -42.81 38.09 -21.18
C SER A 1052 -43.05 37.60 -19.74
N GLU A 1053 -43.55 38.47 -18.87
CA GLU A 1053 -44.25 38.02 -17.66
C GLU A 1053 -45.66 37.51 -18.01
N SER A 1054 -46.25 36.73 -17.09
CA SER A 1054 -47.66 36.30 -17.04
C SER A 1054 -48.14 35.18 -17.97
N ALA A 1055 -47.89 33.93 -17.57
CA ALA A 1055 -48.91 32.89 -17.43
C ALA A 1055 -48.36 31.75 -16.57
N GLY A 1056 -49.13 31.25 -15.60
CA GLY A 1056 -48.74 30.08 -14.83
C GLY A 1056 -49.15 28.81 -15.55
N GLU A 1057 -48.19 28.01 -16.01
CA GLU A 1057 -48.43 26.65 -16.52
C GLU A 1057 -47.21 25.74 -16.28
N THR A 1058 -47.47 24.47 -16.01
CA THR A 1058 -46.47 23.50 -15.54
C THR A 1058 -45.74 22.84 -16.71
N TYR A 1059 -44.44 23.12 -16.87
CA TYR A 1059 -43.50 22.30 -17.66
C TYR A 1059 -42.32 21.92 -16.75
N VAL A 1060 -42.28 20.70 -16.21
CA VAL A 1060 -41.87 19.43 -16.86
C VAL A 1060 -40.36 19.44 -17.14
N SER A 1061 -39.61 18.73 -16.29
CA SER A 1061 -38.15 18.71 -16.22
C SER A 1061 -37.49 17.79 -17.23
N GLU A 1062 -36.45 18.27 -17.92
CA GLU A 1062 -35.65 17.56 -18.95
C GLU A 1062 -34.78 16.38 -18.43
N GLN A 1063 -35.13 15.77 -17.31
CA GLN A 1063 -34.27 14.81 -16.60
C GLN A 1063 -33.96 13.45 -17.28
N PRO A 1064 -34.80 12.84 -18.15
CA PRO A 1064 -34.55 11.46 -18.61
C PRO A 1064 -33.28 11.27 -19.47
N LEU A 1065 -32.73 12.34 -20.04
CA LEU A 1065 -31.61 12.27 -20.97
C LEU A 1065 -30.28 12.79 -20.37
N LEU A 1066 -30.34 13.44 -19.20
CA LEU A 1066 -29.16 13.82 -18.41
C LEU A 1066 -28.70 12.70 -17.45
N GLN A 1067 -29.59 11.80 -17.00
CA GLN A 1067 -29.22 10.69 -16.11
C GLN A 1067 -28.32 9.63 -16.77
N MET A 1068 -28.27 9.54 -18.11
CA MET A 1068 -27.25 8.72 -18.79
C MET A 1068 -25.80 9.23 -18.59
N TYR A 1069 -25.62 10.46 -18.08
CA TYR A 1069 -24.30 11.08 -17.90
C TYR A 1069 -23.95 11.45 -16.45
N SER A 1070 -24.87 11.36 -15.48
CA SER A 1070 -24.62 11.89 -14.12
C SER A 1070 -23.96 10.92 -13.13
N PHE A 1071 -23.69 9.66 -13.49
CA PHE A 1071 -23.02 8.70 -12.61
C PHE A 1071 -21.47 8.85 -12.62
N ARG A 1072 -20.99 10.09 -12.48
CA ARG A 1072 -19.56 10.42 -12.43
C ARG A 1072 -19.14 11.43 -11.33
N GLN A 1073 -20.07 12.00 -10.57
CA GLN A 1073 -19.77 12.74 -9.32
C GLN A 1073 -20.87 12.46 -8.28
N GLY A 1074 -20.47 12.31 -7.01
CA GLY A 1074 -21.28 11.60 -6.01
C GLY A 1074 -21.96 12.45 -4.93
N GLY A 1075 -23.02 11.88 -4.37
CA GLY A 1075 -23.54 12.15 -3.04
C GLY A 1075 -24.49 13.36 -2.85
N ARG A 1076 -25.48 13.18 -1.96
CA ARG A 1076 -25.76 14.01 -0.74
C ARG A 1076 -27.25 13.97 -0.33
N ALA A 1077 -27.49 14.28 0.95
CA ALA A 1077 -28.74 14.79 1.54
C ALA A 1077 -29.94 13.79 1.66
N ASN A 1078 -30.67 13.68 2.78
CA ASN A 1078 -30.64 14.38 4.08
C ASN A 1078 -31.14 13.47 5.22
N ALA A 1079 -30.46 13.54 6.37
CA ALA A 1079 -31.05 13.77 7.69
C ALA A 1079 -29.97 14.34 8.61
#